data_AF-A0AAE7TES4-F1
#
_entry.id   AF-A0AAE7TES4-F1
#
_cell.length_a   1.000
_cell.length_b   1.000
_cell.length_c   1.000
_cell.angle_alpha   90.00
_cell.angle_beta   90.00
_cell.angle_gamma   90.00
#
_symmetry.space_group_name_H-M   'P 1'
#
loop_
_entity.id
_entity.type
_entity.pdbx_description
1 polymer ?
#
loop_
_entity_poly.entity_id
_entity_poly.type
_entity_poly.pdbx_seq_one_letter_code
_entity_poly.pdbx_strand_id
1 'polypeptide(L)'
;MASFTVASGSTVTSAKTVGNTDTGIIQAGGTLSDTTDITWTGGAAGQTVVIDNAGTILATSRGIDTKGSFTTGNLSFTNEAGAKLITGDDAFRINTALSTGTITVDNSGSIVSGAVDASGNIIAASSGQALDFAAIVSATEVINITNHTGAVIGASGNDAIRPGAGIITITNDGLIDATASASRAINLNTSNLTNITSFTLDNEQHGVIQSQGDAVRITASTLTTTATYSVTVDNAGTIQSTGTGSANGQAIDFTDLVSTSGSIHLINEATGVIKAADADAVRGGVNMVVDNYGKIFGGGTAGDTNDGVDFQGNAGGVVNNHAGGTIEGTRHGITGDQPITISNDAGGSIIGDAGSGINMDTASTTTTTILNSGLITGHADGVSDGDGIDVDGLIALTNYGSITTTGHSDGILAEAITIGGGSIVNYGTISSVERAITVDDSNLGNAFAPTTVENWGLIHGGNGEAISITDTFADIITNHGTIDGSVALGGGDDIVNDYTGATFTAAVDGGDGIDTFNLLGNGSGTLAHTVNFELLDVKAGSWSVTDAESFASGITIDAGARLALADGGSLTGAVTDNGVFASTHSDVFVFNATISGNGAFDQAGTGTTVLSQSNGYTGGTTLHAGTLELAALDAAGTGAITFEDGAQTLKIDKAALDHGHLDNTIEGFGVGDTIDLAGIGKASQVTLSADNVLTLTGSKSGTITLQLDSHAYASGLNFQLSSDGNGGTKITAIADNLVEGNDGNNLLIAKLFSPVGSFLDGKGGNDILIGGQHSDVLNGGGGNDLLYAGAGADQFRFNGTDQAAGQRATDTVFDLNFNKGDALVFYDYEAGTFASSGAHAAAVLDNGEGAGSGAVVKSMAALVDLVKDSADVTAHRGGANDLVIDISQSNGSHETILLDHQWQAYSLASGGHFFS
;
A
#
# COMPACT_ATOMS: atom_id res chain seq x y z
N MET A 1 35.79 -23.40 71.81
CA MET A 1 34.72 -23.20 70.82
C MET A 1 33.46 -23.69 71.50
N ALA A 2 32.48 -22.83 71.60
CA ALA A 2 31.22 -23.11 72.29
C ALA A 2 30.21 -22.06 71.83
N SER A 3 28.96 -22.48 71.72
CA SER A 3 27.83 -21.57 71.56
C SER A 3 27.87 -20.44 72.59
N PHE A 4 27.40 -19.25 72.20
CA PHE A 4 27.36 -18.07 73.05
C PHE A 4 26.04 -17.33 72.95
N THR A 5 25.73 -16.52 73.96
CA THR A 5 24.58 -15.61 73.96
C THR A 5 24.99 -14.24 74.49
N VAL A 6 24.66 -13.18 73.77
CA VAL A 6 24.71 -11.79 74.25
C VAL A 6 23.30 -11.39 74.67
N ALA A 7 23.10 -11.18 75.95
CA ALA A 7 21.78 -10.93 76.52
C ALA A 7 21.29 -9.51 76.23
N SER A 8 19.97 -9.32 76.22
CA SER A 8 19.35 -8.00 76.11
C SER A 8 19.90 -7.02 77.16
N GLY A 9 20.22 -5.79 76.73
CA GLY A 9 20.76 -4.73 77.59
C GLY A 9 22.22 -4.92 78.02
N SER A 10 22.90 -5.95 77.52
CA SER A 10 24.32 -6.20 77.81
C SER A 10 25.22 -5.79 76.64
N THR A 11 26.41 -5.26 76.95
CA THR A 11 27.49 -5.02 76.00
C THR A 11 28.63 -5.98 76.29
N VAL A 12 28.98 -6.83 75.33
CA VAL A 12 30.09 -7.79 75.41
C VAL A 12 31.22 -7.30 74.52
N THR A 13 32.39 -7.07 75.09
CA THR A 13 33.56 -6.52 74.36
C THR A 13 34.67 -7.54 74.14
N SER A 14 34.31 -8.83 74.06
CA SER A 14 35.26 -9.92 73.87
C SER A 14 34.83 -10.78 72.70
N ALA A 15 35.73 -10.92 71.73
CA ALA A 15 35.57 -11.72 70.53
C ALA A 15 35.06 -13.12 70.83
N LYS A 16 34.24 -13.64 69.93
CA LYS A 16 33.66 -14.98 69.96
C LYS A 16 34.26 -15.84 68.87
N THR A 17 34.28 -17.15 69.09
CA THR A 17 34.78 -18.11 68.11
C THR A 17 33.82 -19.28 68.00
N VAL A 18 33.37 -19.54 66.79
CA VAL A 18 32.39 -20.58 66.43
C VAL A 18 32.97 -21.52 65.38
N GLY A 19 32.55 -22.78 65.42
CA GLY A 19 32.85 -23.78 64.40
C GLY A 19 31.91 -24.98 64.52
N ASN A 20 32.02 -25.95 63.60
CA ASN A 20 31.24 -27.18 63.64
C ASN A 20 29.71 -26.90 63.70
N THR A 21 29.06 -27.19 64.83
CA THR A 21 27.62 -27.00 65.07
C THR A 21 27.32 -25.92 66.11
N ASP A 22 28.26 -24.99 66.35
CA ASP A 22 28.10 -23.92 67.35
C ASP A 22 27.00 -22.93 66.95
N THR A 23 26.38 -22.30 67.96
CA THR A 23 25.35 -21.25 67.77
C THR A 23 25.74 -19.94 68.47
N GLY A 24 25.68 -18.81 67.77
CA GLY A 24 25.82 -17.48 68.34
C GLY A 24 24.49 -16.75 68.37
N ILE A 25 24.03 -16.30 69.54
CA ILE A 25 22.76 -15.55 69.67
C ILE A 25 23.06 -14.15 70.22
N ILE A 26 22.61 -13.11 69.54
CA ILE A 26 22.63 -11.73 70.03
C ILE A 26 21.17 -11.28 70.17
N GLN A 27 20.69 -11.16 71.41
CA GLN A 27 19.30 -10.78 71.66
C GLN A 27 19.04 -9.31 71.36
N ALA A 28 17.77 -8.95 71.14
CA ALA A 28 17.34 -7.56 70.97
C ALA A 28 17.84 -6.66 72.11
N GLY A 29 18.50 -5.56 71.74
CA GLY A 29 19.14 -4.62 72.66
C GLY A 29 20.46 -5.11 73.29
N GLY A 30 20.96 -6.29 72.94
CA GLY A 30 22.32 -6.73 73.25
C GLY A 30 23.32 -6.18 72.23
N THR A 31 24.57 -5.94 72.67
CA THR A 31 25.66 -5.43 71.81
C THR A 31 26.90 -6.30 71.94
N LEU A 32 27.45 -6.76 70.81
CA LEU A 32 28.79 -7.34 70.70
C LEU A 32 29.70 -6.29 70.05
N SER A 33 30.85 -5.98 70.66
CA SER A 33 31.74 -4.94 70.14
C SER A 33 33.21 -5.13 70.52
N ASP A 34 34.02 -5.57 69.55
CA ASP A 34 35.45 -5.80 69.60
C ASP A 34 36.07 -5.34 68.25
N THR A 35 37.34 -5.67 68.00
CA THR A 35 37.99 -5.45 66.71
C THR A 35 37.45 -6.41 65.65
N THR A 36 37.37 -7.70 66.00
CA THR A 36 36.68 -8.73 65.23
C THR A 36 35.72 -9.47 66.14
N ASP A 37 34.41 -9.33 65.91
CA ASP A 37 33.39 -9.77 66.87
C ASP A 37 33.22 -11.28 66.90
N ILE A 38 33.12 -11.92 65.74
CA ILE A 38 32.89 -13.36 65.59
C ILE A 38 33.91 -13.93 64.61
N THR A 39 34.65 -14.95 65.06
CA THR A 39 35.57 -15.71 64.20
C THR A 39 35.01 -17.11 63.91
N TRP A 40 34.84 -17.44 62.63
CA TRP A 40 34.49 -18.79 62.17
C TRP A 40 35.74 -19.59 61.79
N THR A 41 35.84 -20.84 62.26
CA THR A 41 37.00 -21.71 62.00
C THR A 41 36.68 -22.96 61.18
N GLY A 42 35.54 -22.97 60.50
CA GLY A 42 35.08 -24.08 59.66
C GLY A 42 34.35 -25.18 60.42
N GLY A 43 34.06 -26.27 59.71
CA GLY A 43 33.38 -27.45 60.23
C GLY A 43 33.48 -28.62 59.25
N ALA A 44 33.15 -29.84 59.71
CA ALA A 44 33.04 -30.98 58.81
C ALA A 44 31.87 -30.78 57.83
N ALA A 45 31.91 -31.44 56.67
CA ALA A 45 30.83 -31.39 55.69
C ALA A 45 29.47 -31.71 56.34
N GLY A 46 28.46 -30.87 56.07
CA GLY A 46 27.11 -31.00 56.62
C GLY A 46 26.90 -30.45 58.03
N GLN A 47 27.95 -29.96 58.71
CA GLN A 47 27.80 -29.23 59.97
C GLN A 47 27.61 -27.74 59.70
N THR A 48 26.65 -27.13 60.39
CA THR A 48 26.27 -25.73 60.19
C THR A 48 26.47 -24.93 61.49
N VAL A 49 27.26 -23.87 61.39
CA VAL A 49 27.28 -22.79 62.37
C VAL A 49 26.06 -21.92 62.14
N VAL A 50 25.34 -21.57 63.22
CA VAL A 50 24.18 -20.68 63.15
C VAL A 50 24.46 -19.43 63.97
N ILE A 51 24.34 -18.25 63.37
CA ILE A 51 24.45 -16.97 64.05
C ILE A 51 23.12 -16.24 63.85
N ASP A 52 22.44 -15.92 64.96
CA ASP A 52 21.18 -15.20 65.00
C ASP A 52 21.39 -13.86 65.73
N ASN A 53 21.18 -12.76 65.00
CA ASN A 53 21.35 -11.40 65.51
C ASN A 53 20.02 -10.65 65.48
N ALA A 54 19.47 -10.39 66.67
CA ALA A 54 18.39 -9.43 66.91
C ALA A 54 18.87 -8.11 67.54
N GLY A 55 20.17 -7.99 67.86
CA GLY A 55 20.75 -6.85 68.56
C GLY A 55 21.70 -6.04 67.68
N THR A 56 22.90 -5.76 68.19
CA THR A 56 23.93 -4.99 67.48
C THR A 56 25.29 -5.70 67.55
N ILE A 57 25.87 -5.96 66.38
CA ILE A 57 27.27 -6.33 66.20
C ILE A 57 27.98 -5.06 65.70
N LEU A 58 28.93 -4.54 66.47
CA LEU A 58 29.59 -3.25 66.23
C LEU A 58 31.11 -3.43 66.33
N ALA A 59 31.72 -3.84 65.22
CA ALA A 59 33.15 -4.13 65.17
C ALA A 59 33.96 -2.95 64.62
N THR A 60 35.16 -2.70 65.14
CA THR A 60 36.03 -1.65 64.56
C THR A 60 36.75 -2.10 63.30
N SER A 61 36.84 -3.41 63.05
CA SER A 61 37.35 -3.98 61.80
C SER A 61 36.31 -4.89 61.16
N ARG A 62 36.09 -6.11 61.67
CA ARG A 62 35.19 -7.10 61.03
C ARG A 62 34.15 -7.66 61.97
N GLY A 63 32.92 -7.84 61.52
CA GLY A 63 31.86 -8.40 62.36
C GLY A 63 31.99 -9.92 62.43
N ILE A 64 31.92 -10.56 61.27
CA ILE A 64 32.13 -12.00 61.12
C ILE A 64 33.31 -12.20 60.16
N ASP A 65 34.31 -12.98 60.59
CA ASP A 65 35.49 -13.27 59.77
C ASP A 65 35.90 -14.74 59.91
N THR A 66 36.57 -15.30 58.91
CA THR A 66 37.16 -16.64 59.00
C THR A 66 38.59 -16.61 59.50
N LYS A 67 39.00 -17.65 60.26
CA LYS A 67 40.40 -17.83 60.68
C LYS A 67 40.87 -19.27 60.49
N GLY A 68 42.05 -19.41 59.90
CA GLY A 68 42.69 -20.70 59.62
C GLY A 68 42.53 -21.13 58.17
N SER A 69 43.05 -22.31 57.83
CA SER A 69 42.96 -22.89 56.49
C SER A 69 42.03 -24.09 56.53
N PHE A 70 40.74 -23.86 56.31
CA PHE A 70 39.73 -24.91 56.19
C PHE A 70 39.06 -24.85 54.81
N THR A 71 38.70 -26.01 54.29
CA THR A 71 38.17 -26.16 52.93
C THR A 71 36.71 -26.58 52.90
N THR A 72 36.08 -26.80 54.06
CA THR A 72 34.68 -27.20 54.19
C THR A 72 33.98 -26.51 55.37
N GLY A 73 32.66 -26.38 55.28
CA GLY A 73 31.79 -26.01 56.39
C GLY A 73 30.60 -25.18 55.93
N ASN A 74 29.53 -25.18 56.72
CA ASN A 74 28.35 -24.36 56.46
C ASN A 74 28.20 -23.27 57.54
N LEU A 75 27.70 -22.10 57.15
CA LEU A 75 27.36 -21.02 58.08
C LEU A 75 26.06 -20.36 57.64
N SER A 76 25.11 -20.28 58.57
CA SER A 76 23.86 -19.50 58.42
C SER A 76 23.90 -18.29 59.35
N PHE A 77 23.73 -17.10 58.79
CA PHE A 77 23.64 -15.84 59.52
C PHE A 77 22.27 -15.21 59.27
N THR A 78 21.51 -15.01 60.33
CA THR A 78 20.24 -14.29 60.32
C THR A 78 20.41 -12.96 61.05
N ASN A 79 20.08 -11.86 60.37
CA ASN A 79 20.05 -10.51 60.92
C ASN A 79 18.61 -10.03 60.95
N GLU A 80 17.98 -10.12 62.11
CA GLU A 80 16.55 -9.87 62.31
C GLU A 80 16.16 -8.41 62.08
N ALA A 81 14.87 -8.15 61.97
CA ALA A 81 14.32 -6.81 61.78
C ALA A 81 14.81 -5.82 62.87
N GLY A 82 15.41 -4.70 62.43
CA GLY A 82 15.98 -3.68 63.31
C GLY A 82 17.35 -4.02 63.92
N ALA A 83 17.87 -5.23 63.68
CA ALA A 83 19.20 -5.61 64.09
C ALA A 83 20.27 -4.94 63.21
N LYS A 84 21.47 -4.79 63.79
CA LYS A 84 22.59 -4.07 63.15
C LYS A 84 23.85 -4.93 63.16
N LEU A 85 24.53 -4.96 62.03
CA LEU A 85 25.91 -5.39 61.88
C LEU A 85 26.67 -4.24 61.20
N ILE A 86 27.43 -3.47 61.98
CA ILE A 86 28.12 -2.26 61.51
C ILE A 86 29.61 -2.39 61.80
N THR A 87 30.45 -2.15 60.78
CA THR A 87 31.89 -2.42 60.87
C THR A 87 32.76 -1.33 60.26
N GLY A 88 34.04 -1.24 60.65
CA GLY A 88 35.00 -0.30 60.05
C GLY A 88 35.66 -0.79 58.75
N ASP A 89 35.68 -2.10 58.54
CA ASP A 89 36.18 -2.82 57.36
C ASP A 89 35.08 -3.81 56.93
N ASP A 90 35.39 -5.00 56.41
CA ASP A 90 34.38 -5.97 55.97
C ASP A 90 33.35 -6.37 57.05
N ALA A 91 32.04 -6.32 56.76
CA ALA A 91 31.03 -6.65 57.76
C ALA A 91 30.96 -8.16 58.03
N PHE A 92 30.90 -8.94 56.94
CA PHE A 92 31.07 -10.38 56.95
C PHE A 92 32.04 -10.81 55.85
N ARG A 93 33.21 -11.33 56.24
CA ARG A 93 34.22 -11.85 55.32
C ARG A 93 34.42 -13.36 55.42
N ILE A 94 34.55 -14.00 54.26
CA ILE A 94 35.15 -15.32 54.07
C ILE A 94 36.53 -15.15 53.43
N ASN A 95 37.57 -15.46 54.18
CA ASN A 95 38.98 -15.35 53.81
C ASN A 95 39.68 -16.71 53.85
N THR A 96 39.00 -17.75 53.36
CA THR A 96 39.54 -19.09 53.15
C THR A 96 38.95 -19.68 51.87
N ALA A 97 39.72 -20.54 51.21
CA ALA A 97 39.28 -21.21 49.99
C ALA A 97 38.37 -22.39 50.32
N LEU A 98 37.09 -22.10 50.58
CA LEU A 98 36.07 -23.14 50.69
C LEU A 98 35.97 -23.90 49.35
N SER A 99 36.06 -25.22 49.46
CA SER A 99 35.88 -26.14 48.33
C SER A 99 34.45 -26.66 48.25
N THR A 100 33.80 -26.86 49.39
CA THR A 100 32.40 -27.33 49.49
C THR A 100 31.74 -26.80 50.76
N GLY A 101 30.50 -26.37 50.68
CA GLY A 101 29.79 -25.79 51.80
C GLY A 101 28.59 -24.96 51.37
N THR A 102 27.93 -24.38 52.36
CA THR A 102 26.82 -23.45 52.15
C THR A 102 26.97 -22.26 53.08
N ILE A 103 27.00 -21.07 52.50
CA ILE A 103 26.90 -19.80 53.22
C ILE A 103 25.49 -19.25 52.99
N THR A 104 24.78 -18.93 54.07
CA THR A 104 23.45 -18.32 54.01
C THR A 104 23.46 -17.05 54.83
N VAL A 105 23.03 -15.96 54.21
CA VAL A 105 22.80 -14.65 54.85
C VAL A 105 21.34 -14.30 54.65
N ASP A 106 20.60 -14.16 55.73
CA ASP A 106 19.20 -13.73 55.75
C ASP A 106 19.12 -12.41 56.52
N ASN A 107 18.84 -11.31 55.81
CA ASN A 107 18.87 -9.96 56.34
C ASN A 107 17.50 -9.30 56.28
N SER A 108 16.94 -9.00 57.46
CA SER A 108 15.80 -8.10 57.67
C SER A 108 16.20 -6.79 58.37
N GLY A 109 17.48 -6.64 58.73
CA GLY A 109 18.04 -5.48 59.44
C GLY A 109 19.02 -4.67 58.58
N SER A 110 20.11 -4.21 59.20
CA SER A 110 21.17 -3.44 58.54
C SER A 110 22.51 -4.15 58.66
N ILE A 111 23.14 -4.47 57.52
CA ILE A 111 24.51 -4.97 57.39
C ILE A 111 25.32 -3.91 56.64
N VAL A 112 26.19 -3.20 57.34
CA VAL A 112 26.92 -2.07 56.78
C VAL A 112 28.41 -2.15 57.08
N SER A 113 29.22 -2.03 56.03
CA SER A 113 30.64 -1.71 56.15
C SER A 113 30.84 -0.20 56.00
N GLY A 114 31.30 0.43 57.07
CA GLY A 114 31.62 1.85 57.13
C GLY A 114 30.79 2.64 58.13
N ALA A 115 30.74 3.95 57.92
CA ALA A 115 30.03 4.85 58.81
C ALA A 115 28.55 4.92 58.43
N VAL A 116 27.69 4.93 59.46
CA VAL A 116 26.26 5.24 59.33
C VAL A 116 25.93 6.49 60.15
N ASP A 117 24.97 7.28 59.70
CA ASP A 117 24.45 8.40 60.48
C ASP A 117 23.58 7.92 61.67
N ALA A 118 23.10 8.86 62.49
CA ALA A 118 22.26 8.55 63.64
C ALA A 118 20.91 7.89 63.28
N SER A 119 20.49 8.03 62.02
CA SER A 119 19.28 7.41 61.46
C SER A 119 19.57 6.03 60.87
N GLY A 120 20.84 5.63 60.77
CA GLY A 120 21.27 4.37 60.16
C GLY A 120 21.56 4.45 58.66
N ASN A 121 21.55 5.64 58.06
CA ASN A 121 21.88 5.82 56.65
C ASN A 121 23.38 5.69 56.44
N ILE A 122 23.80 5.07 55.34
CA ILE A 122 25.21 4.94 54.98
C ILE A 122 25.76 6.33 54.64
N ILE A 123 26.90 6.69 55.23
CA ILE A 123 27.61 7.93 54.94
C ILE A 123 29.01 7.61 54.41
N ALA A 124 29.41 8.30 53.33
CA ALA A 124 30.67 8.05 52.63
C ALA A 124 31.88 8.10 53.60
N ALA A 125 32.62 7.00 53.67
CA ALA A 125 33.82 6.84 54.48
C ALA A 125 34.72 5.76 53.84
N SER A 126 36.00 5.69 54.23
CA SER A 126 36.87 4.57 53.81
C SER A 126 36.48 3.31 54.59
N SER A 127 36.00 2.27 53.91
CA SER A 127 35.59 0.99 54.50
C SER A 127 35.85 -0.20 53.55
N GLY A 128 35.60 -1.42 54.04
CA GLY A 128 35.60 -2.66 53.26
C GLY A 128 34.24 -2.93 52.61
N GLN A 129 33.91 -4.20 52.37
CA GLN A 129 32.61 -4.61 51.80
C GLN A 129 31.61 -5.02 52.88
N ALA A 130 30.30 -4.92 52.61
CA ALA A 130 29.31 -5.48 53.54
C ALA A 130 29.47 -7.01 53.62
N LEU A 131 29.53 -7.66 52.45
CA LEU A 131 29.76 -9.09 52.31
C LEU A 131 30.97 -9.33 51.41
N ASP A 132 32.07 -9.87 51.94
CA ASP A 132 33.29 -10.18 51.20
C ASP A 132 33.58 -11.69 51.19
N PHE A 133 33.12 -12.37 50.15
CA PHE A 133 33.33 -13.81 49.95
C PHE A 133 34.30 -14.10 48.80
N ALA A 134 35.09 -13.12 48.37
CA ALA A 134 35.96 -13.20 47.20
C ALA A 134 37.03 -14.32 47.26
N ALA A 135 37.36 -14.83 48.45
CA ALA A 135 38.30 -15.95 48.61
C ALA A 135 37.71 -17.31 48.16
N ILE A 136 36.38 -17.39 47.96
CA ILE A 136 35.70 -18.57 47.46
C ILE A 136 35.87 -18.62 45.94
N VAL A 137 36.60 -19.62 45.45
CA VAL A 137 36.88 -19.85 44.02
C VAL A 137 36.39 -21.21 43.53
N SER A 138 35.67 -21.96 44.37
CA SER A 138 35.16 -23.29 44.03
C SER A 138 33.86 -23.20 43.24
N ALA A 139 33.76 -23.96 42.15
CA ALA A 139 32.54 -24.06 41.35
C ALA A 139 31.36 -24.72 42.07
N THR A 140 31.59 -25.38 43.21
CA THR A 140 30.57 -26.16 43.94
C THR A 140 30.10 -25.53 45.24
N GLU A 141 30.65 -24.39 45.65
CA GLU A 141 30.20 -23.70 46.85
C GLU A 141 28.81 -23.09 46.63
N VAL A 142 27.93 -23.13 47.63
CA VAL A 142 26.59 -22.53 47.55
C VAL A 142 26.52 -21.29 48.44
N ILE A 143 26.07 -20.18 47.86
CA ILE A 143 26.00 -18.88 48.54
C ILE A 143 24.62 -18.30 48.32
N ASN A 144 23.87 -18.18 49.41
CA ASN A 144 22.51 -17.65 49.41
C ASN A 144 22.47 -16.37 50.23
N ILE A 145 22.02 -15.27 49.62
CA ILE A 145 21.87 -13.97 50.28
C ILE A 145 20.43 -13.50 50.07
N THR A 146 19.69 -13.27 51.14
CA THR A 146 18.35 -12.70 51.09
C THR A 146 18.37 -11.37 51.84
N ASN A 147 17.90 -10.31 51.18
CA ASN A 147 17.73 -8.99 51.76
C ASN A 147 16.26 -8.59 51.67
N HIS A 148 15.56 -8.62 52.80
CA HIS A 148 14.12 -8.40 52.87
C HIS A 148 13.72 -6.92 52.74
N THR A 149 12.43 -6.67 52.55
CA THR A 149 11.85 -5.33 52.45
C THR A 149 12.32 -4.41 53.58
N GLY A 150 12.86 -3.25 53.22
CA GLY A 150 13.34 -2.24 54.17
C GLY A 150 14.67 -2.58 54.87
N ALA A 151 15.26 -3.74 54.58
CA ALA A 151 16.59 -4.11 55.04
C ALA A 151 17.67 -3.45 54.17
N VAL A 152 18.87 -3.29 54.73
CA VAL A 152 20.00 -2.63 54.06
C VAL A 152 21.22 -3.55 54.09
N ILE A 153 21.84 -3.77 52.93
CA ILE A 153 23.21 -4.27 52.80
C ILE A 153 24.01 -3.17 52.10
N GLY A 154 25.04 -2.62 52.72
CA GLY A 154 25.79 -1.59 52.00
C GLY A 154 27.18 -1.25 52.50
N ALA A 155 27.90 -0.55 51.64
CA ALA A 155 29.30 -0.19 51.85
C ALA A 155 29.54 1.28 51.55
N SER A 156 30.32 1.93 52.42
CA SER A 156 30.62 3.36 52.31
C SER A 156 31.83 3.71 51.46
N GLY A 157 32.71 2.72 51.21
CA GLY A 157 34.05 2.91 50.63
C GLY A 157 34.47 1.83 49.63
N ASN A 158 33.62 0.83 49.37
CA ASN A 158 33.94 -0.31 48.51
C ASN A 158 32.66 -0.93 47.93
N ASP A 159 32.79 -2.07 47.26
CA ASP A 159 31.64 -2.85 46.77
C ASP A 159 30.76 -3.29 47.94
N ALA A 160 29.43 -3.36 47.77
CA ALA A 160 28.56 -3.83 48.86
C ALA A 160 28.68 -5.35 49.04
N ILE A 161 28.54 -6.10 47.94
CA ILE A 161 28.59 -7.56 47.93
C ILE A 161 29.64 -8.05 46.93
N ARG A 162 30.60 -8.85 47.41
CA ARG A 162 31.49 -9.68 46.59
C ARG A 162 31.23 -11.14 46.90
N PRO A 163 30.32 -11.82 46.18
CA PRO A 163 29.85 -13.14 46.61
C PRO A 163 30.80 -14.28 46.28
N GLY A 164 31.97 -14.05 45.66
CA GLY A 164 32.92 -15.11 45.33
C GLY A 164 32.54 -15.87 44.05
N ALA A 165 32.61 -17.19 44.08
CA ALA A 165 32.34 -18.09 42.95
C ALA A 165 31.45 -19.27 43.36
N GLY A 166 31.04 -20.11 42.40
CA GLY A 166 30.21 -21.29 42.64
C GLY A 166 28.77 -21.14 42.17
N ILE A 167 27.83 -21.49 43.05
CA ILE A 167 26.38 -21.40 42.87
C ILE A 167 25.90 -20.27 43.79
N ILE A 168 25.55 -19.13 43.19
CA ILE A 168 25.24 -17.90 43.90
C ILE A 168 23.77 -17.54 43.66
N THR A 169 23.04 -17.28 44.73
CA THR A 169 21.66 -16.78 44.70
C THR A 169 21.55 -15.56 45.59
N ILE A 170 21.08 -14.45 45.02
CA ILE A 170 20.81 -13.21 45.74
C ILE A 170 19.36 -12.84 45.49
N THR A 171 18.56 -12.74 46.56
CA THR A 171 17.19 -12.21 46.52
C THR A 171 17.17 -10.88 47.26
N ASN A 172 16.68 -9.83 46.63
CA ASN A 172 16.65 -8.48 47.18
C ASN A 172 15.27 -7.84 47.02
N ASP A 173 14.62 -7.53 48.15
CA ASP A 173 13.46 -6.64 48.24
C ASP A 173 13.79 -5.38 49.08
N GLY A 174 15.03 -5.27 49.56
CA GLY A 174 15.55 -4.14 50.32
C GLY A 174 16.51 -3.26 49.52
N LEU A 175 17.40 -2.55 50.22
CA LEU A 175 18.45 -1.74 49.61
C LEU A 175 19.80 -2.47 49.63
N ILE A 176 20.43 -2.61 48.46
CA ILE A 176 21.84 -2.95 48.30
C ILE A 176 22.55 -1.71 47.74
N ASP A 177 23.47 -1.12 48.51
CA ASP A 177 24.04 0.19 48.19
C ASP A 177 25.56 0.25 48.36
N ALA A 178 26.27 0.66 47.31
CA ALA A 178 27.68 1.07 47.37
C ALA A 178 27.82 2.58 47.09
N THR A 179 27.96 3.37 48.16
CA THR A 179 27.91 4.84 48.10
C THR A 179 29.22 5.50 47.62
N ALA A 180 30.32 4.76 47.55
CA ALA A 180 31.62 5.27 47.13
C ALA A 180 31.74 5.45 45.62
N SER A 181 32.53 6.44 45.19
CA SER A 181 32.81 6.67 43.77
C SER A 181 33.49 5.46 43.13
N ALA A 182 32.94 4.98 42.02
CA ALA A 182 33.43 3.83 41.25
C ALA A 182 33.37 2.46 41.96
N SER A 183 32.65 2.31 43.08
CA SER A 183 32.32 0.98 43.65
C SER A 183 31.06 0.39 43.01
N ARG A 184 30.82 -0.90 43.23
CA ARG A 184 29.67 -1.65 42.71
C ARG A 184 28.76 -2.15 43.81
N ALA A 185 27.46 -2.26 43.56
CA ALA A 185 26.55 -2.87 44.53
C ALA A 185 26.84 -4.37 44.65
N ILE A 186 26.95 -5.06 43.51
CA ILE A 186 27.28 -6.49 43.44
C ILE A 186 28.43 -6.66 42.43
N ASN A 187 29.56 -7.21 42.88
CA ASN A 187 30.73 -7.44 42.04
C ASN A 187 31.24 -8.87 42.18
N LEU A 188 30.98 -9.69 41.17
CA LEU A 188 31.58 -11.00 41.02
C LEU A 188 32.90 -10.84 40.26
N ASN A 189 34.01 -10.89 40.97
CA ASN A 189 35.34 -10.89 40.38
C ASN A 189 36.02 -12.23 40.70
N THR A 190 36.05 -13.12 39.70
CA THR A 190 36.65 -14.45 39.82
C THR A 190 37.97 -14.53 39.04
N SER A 191 38.81 -15.52 39.36
CA SER A 191 40.00 -15.78 38.56
C SER A 191 39.67 -16.36 37.18
N ASN A 192 38.62 -17.19 37.07
CA ASN A 192 38.21 -17.85 35.82
C ASN A 192 36.68 -17.99 35.77
N LEU A 193 36.09 -17.80 34.58
CA LEU A 193 34.66 -18.01 34.31
C LEU A 193 34.19 -19.43 34.67
N THR A 194 35.05 -20.46 34.57
CA THR A 194 34.70 -21.84 34.96
C THR A 194 34.43 -22.02 36.45
N ASN A 195 34.78 -21.03 37.27
CA ASN A 195 34.47 -21.06 38.70
C ASN A 195 33.02 -20.63 38.98
N ILE A 196 32.34 -20.02 38.00
CA ILE A 196 30.93 -19.66 38.10
C ILE A 196 30.13 -20.82 37.51
N THR A 197 29.38 -21.53 38.36
CA THR A 197 28.40 -22.53 37.90
C THR A 197 27.09 -21.83 37.60
N SER A 198 26.61 -21.00 38.53
CA SER A 198 25.42 -20.20 38.33
C SER A 198 25.41 -18.95 39.19
N PHE A 199 24.86 -17.86 38.66
CA PHE A 199 24.53 -16.64 39.39
C PHE A 199 23.07 -16.29 39.11
N THR A 200 22.26 -16.28 40.16
CA THR A 200 20.85 -15.89 40.11
C THR A 200 20.65 -14.66 40.98
N LEU A 201 20.17 -13.58 40.38
CA LEU A 201 19.75 -12.37 41.07
C LEU A 201 18.26 -12.20 40.87
N ASP A 202 17.51 -12.14 41.96
CA ASP A 202 16.08 -11.85 42.00
C ASP A 202 15.89 -10.53 42.77
N ASN A 203 15.62 -9.45 42.05
CA ASN A 203 15.38 -8.12 42.62
C ASN A 203 13.87 -7.84 42.61
N GLU A 204 13.22 -8.12 43.74
CA GLU A 204 11.79 -7.96 43.94
C GLU A 204 11.34 -6.49 43.86
N GLN A 205 10.03 -6.26 43.86
CA GLN A 205 9.41 -4.96 43.52
C GLN A 205 9.90 -3.76 44.36
N HIS A 206 10.28 -3.95 45.63
CA HIS A 206 10.80 -2.86 46.47
C HIS A 206 12.34 -2.81 46.48
N GLY A 207 12.98 -3.81 45.87
CA GLY A 207 14.40 -3.97 45.79
C GLY A 207 15.08 -2.83 45.05
N VAL A 208 16.05 -2.18 45.69
CA VAL A 208 16.93 -1.19 45.07
C VAL A 208 18.36 -1.68 45.15
N ILE A 209 19.00 -1.84 44.00
CA ILE A 209 20.42 -2.15 43.86
C ILE A 209 21.08 -0.94 43.22
N GLN A 210 21.98 -0.27 43.93
CA GLN A 210 22.58 0.97 43.44
C GLN A 210 24.06 1.15 43.78
N SER A 211 24.75 1.84 42.89
CA SER A 211 26.11 2.31 43.12
C SER A 211 26.43 3.53 42.26
N GLN A 212 27.59 4.17 42.49
CA GLN A 212 28.10 5.15 41.54
C GLN A 212 28.68 4.48 40.28
N GLY A 213 29.51 3.44 40.44
CA GLY A 213 29.97 2.63 39.31
C GLY A 213 28.90 1.61 38.89
N ASP A 214 29.34 0.46 38.38
CA ASP A 214 28.42 -0.56 37.88
C ASP A 214 27.53 -1.15 38.98
N ALA A 215 26.21 -1.22 38.81
CA ALA A 215 25.36 -1.75 39.88
C ALA A 215 25.61 -3.26 40.08
N VAL A 216 25.56 -4.01 38.99
CA VAL A 216 25.87 -5.45 38.96
C VAL A 216 26.93 -5.72 37.92
N ARG A 217 28.03 -6.34 38.34
CA ARG A 217 29.13 -6.69 37.44
C ARG A 217 29.63 -8.11 37.64
N ILE A 218 29.91 -8.80 36.54
CA ILE A 218 30.64 -10.08 36.54
C ILE A 218 31.89 -9.94 35.67
N THR A 219 33.05 -10.22 36.27
CA THR A 219 34.36 -10.13 35.63
C THR A 219 35.23 -11.35 35.93
N ALA A 220 36.15 -11.66 35.03
CA ALA A 220 37.13 -12.72 35.25
C ALA A 220 38.52 -12.40 34.68
N SER A 221 39.57 -12.74 35.44
CA SER A 221 40.94 -12.54 34.94
C SER A 221 41.33 -13.47 33.77
N THR A 222 40.61 -14.59 33.61
CA THR A 222 40.76 -15.54 32.51
C THR A 222 39.39 -15.78 31.86
N LEU A 223 39.23 -15.29 30.64
CA LEU A 223 38.02 -15.41 29.84
C LEU A 223 38.01 -16.73 29.07
N THR A 224 37.36 -17.76 29.64
CA THR A 224 37.28 -19.09 29.02
C THR A 224 36.07 -19.17 28.10
N THR A 225 36.28 -19.21 26.78
CA THR A 225 35.21 -19.23 25.77
C THR A 225 34.37 -20.52 25.75
N THR A 226 34.75 -21.54 26.53
CA THR A 226 34.04 -22.82 26.69
C THR A 226 33.42 -23.02 28.08
N ALA A 227 33.30 -21.97 28.89
CA ALA A 227 32.68 -22.05 30.21
C ALA A 227 31.16 -22.29 30.10
N THR A 228 30.57 -23.05 31.02
CA THR A 228 29.15 -23.46 30.97
C THR A 228 28.32 -22.82 32.08
N TYR A 229 28.59 -21.56 32.41
CA TYR A 229 27.86 -20.86 33.47
C TYR A 229 26.39 -20.61 33.09
N SER A 230 25.55 -20.42 34.10
CA SER A 230 24.18 -19.92 33.94
C SER A 230 23.98 -18.64 34.76
N VAL A 231 23.69 -17.54 34.10
CA VAL A 231 23.48 -16.22 34.72
C VAL A 231 22.03 -15.81 34.47
N THR A 232 21.29 -15.54 35.55
CA THR A 232 19.92 -15.05 35.47
C THR A 232 19.78 -13.83 36.37
N VAL A 233 19.23 -12.76 35.81
CA VAL A 233 18.80 -11.56 36.54
C VAL A 233 17.31 -11.40 36.30
N ASP A 234 16.52 -11.47 37.35
CA ASP A 234 15.09 -11.16 37.35
C ASP A 234 14.88 -9.87 38.14
N ASN A 235 14.28 -8.85 37.54
CA ASN A 235 14.17 -7.52 38.12
C ASN A 235 12.74 -6.98 38.03
N ALA A 236 12.06 -6.95 39.17
CA ALA A 236 10.83 -6.20 39.38
C ALA A 236 11.04 -4.84 40.08
N GLY A 237 12.21 -4.65 40.72
CA GLY A 237 12.60 -3.42 41.41
C GLY A 237 13.47 -2.48 40.57
N THR A 238 14.42 -1.78 41.20
CA THR A 238 15.37 -0.87 40.54
C THR A 238 16.80 -1.39 40.63
N ILE A 239 17.48 -1.49 39.48
CA ILE A 239 18.93 -1.68 39.38
C ILE A 239 19.50 -0.44 38.70
N GLN A 240 20.36 0.30 39.40
CA GLN A 240 20.85 1.58 38.87
C GLN A 240 22.31 1.92 39.14
N SER A 241 22.97 2.44 38.12
CA SER A 241 24.19 3.23 38.29
C SER A 241 23.84 4.72 38.37
N THR A 242 24.36 5.38 39.39
CA THR A 242 24.06 6.78 39.71
C THR A 242 25.22 7.73 39.43
N GLY A 243 26.40 7.20 39.10
CA GLY A 243 27.60 7.98 38.86
C GLY A 243 27.59 8.65 37.49
N THR A 244 28.28 9.80 37.41
CA THR A 244 28.47 10.57 36.17
C THR A 244 29.95 10.90 35.96
N GLY A 245 30.33 11.26 34.74
CA GLY A 245 31.71 11.56 34.35
C GLY A 245 32.65 10.40 34.66
N SER A 246 33.76 10.67 35.35
CA SER A 246 34.76 9.64 35.70
C SER A 246 34.29 8.59 36.71
N ALA A 247 33.11 8.77 37.30
CA ALA A 247 32.52 7.85 38.27
C ALA A 247 31.37 7.03 37.68
N ASN A 248 31.10 7.18 36.38
CA ASN A 248 30.03 6.45 35.70
C ASN A 248 30.23 4.93 35.71
N GLY A 249 29.16 4.22 35.39
CA GLY A 249 29.13 2.77 35.25
C GLY A 249 27.79 2.31 34.69
N GLN A 250 27.74 1.05 34.29
CA GLN A 250 26.52 0.45 33.74
C GLN A 250 25.56 0.04 34.87
N ALA A 251 24.26 -0.09 34.62
CA ALA A 251 23.42 -0.78 35.61
C ALA A 251 23.81 -2.27 35.67
N ILE A 252 24.04 -2.88 34.51
CA ILE A 252 24.49 -4.27 34.36
C ILE A 252 25.69 -4.31 33.42
N ASP A 253 26.83 -4.84 33.89
CA ASP A 253 28.02 -5.07 33.06
C ASP A 253 28.41 -6.55 33.08
N PHE A 254 28.13 -7.23 31.98
CA PHE A 254 28.42 -8.64 31.74
C PHE A 254 29.39 -8.87 30.57
N THR A 255 30.15 -7.85 30.19
CA THR A 255 31.06 -7.89 29.02
C THR A 255 32.00 -9.09 29.02
N ASP A 256 32.54 -9.47 30.18
CA ASP A 256 33.49 -10.57 30.35
C ASP A 256 32.86 -11.98 30.17
N LEU A 257 31.54 -12.07 30.06
CA LEU A 257 30.83 -13.33 29.83
C LEU A 257 30.88 -13.73 28.35
N VAL A 258 32.05 -14.14 27.89
CA VAL A 258 32.37 -14.36 26.46
C VAL A 258 32.15 -15.79 25.95
N SER A 259 31.56 -16.69 26.73
CA SER A 259 31.40 -18.09 26.33
C SER A 259 30.10 -18.35 25.58
N THR A 260 30.21 -18.96 24.40
CA THR A 260 29.04 -19.45 23.63
C THR A 260 28.36 -20.67 24.25
N SER A 261 28.99 -21.32 25.23
CA SER A 261 28.42 -22.46 25.98
C SER A 261 27.78 -22.02 27.32
N GLY A 262 27.96 -20.75 27.69
CA GLY A 262 27.26 -20.14 28.82
C GLY A 262 25.86 -19.68 28.42
N SER A 263 25.03 -19.40 29.43
CA SER A 263 23.71 -18.80 29.25
C SER A 263 23.58 -17.56 30.13
N ILE A 264 23.03 -16.49 29.57
CA ILE A 264 22.79 -15.22 30.26
C ILE A 264 21.37 -14.80 29.94
N HIS A 265 20.54 -14.59 30.95
CA HIS A 265 19.16 -14.19 30.80
C HIS A 265 18.85 -13.04 31.74
N LEU A 266 18.46 -11.91 31.17
CA LEU A 266 17.97 -10.74 31.90
C LEU A 266 16.48 -10.60 31.66
N ILE A 267 15.71 -10.64 32.74
CA ILE A 267 14.27 -10.41 32.75
C ILE A 267 14.06 -9.11 33.53
N ASN A 268 13.55 -8.09 32.85
CA ASN A 268 13.11 -6.85 33.48
C ASN A 268 11.58 -6.85 33.48
N GLU A 269 10.97 -7.16 34.62
CA GLU A 269 9.51 -7.23 34.75
C GLU A 269 8.86 -5.86 34.54
N ALA A 270 7.52 -5.84 34.46
CA ALA A 270 6.75 -4.63 34.13
C ALA A 270 6.98 -3.44 35.09
N THR A 271 7.33 -3.69 36.36
CA THR A 271 7.69 -2.64 37.32
C THR A 271 9.19 -2.38 37.39
N GLY A 272 9.98 -3.20 36.73
CA GLY A 272 11.42 -3.18 36.74
C GLY A 272 11.99 -1.95 36.05
N VAL A 273 12.97 -1.33 36.70
CA VAL A 273 13.78 -0.23 36.16
C VAL A 273 15.24 -0.62 36.18
N ILE A 274 15.88 -0.59 35.01
CA ILE A 274 17.32 -0.74 34.84
C ILE A 274 17.84 0.57 34.24
N LYS A 275 18.72 1.28 34.95
CA LYS A 275 19.12 2.62 34.54
C LYS A 275 20.57 2.94 34.86
N ALA A 276 21.28 3.52 33.91
CA ALA A 276 22.54 4.22 34.16
C ALA A 276 22.35 5.73 34.05
N ALA A 277 23.08 6.51 34.84
CA ALA A 277 22.99 7.96 34.83
C ALA A 277 23.80 8.60 33.70
N ASP A 278 24.91 7.98 33.30
CA ASP A 278 25.89 8.50 32.34
C ASP A 278 26.73 7.36 31.72
N ALA A 279 26.04 6.30 31.28
CA ALA A 279 26.63 5.15 30.60
C ALA A 279 25.52 4.31 29.97
N ASP A 280 25.89 3.22 29.30
CA ASP A 280 24.93 2.21 28.86
C ASP A 280 24.18 1.62 30.07
N ALA A 281 22.87 1.39 29.94
CA ALA A 281 22.16 0.71 31.01
C ALA A 281 22.61 -0.76 31.14
N VAL A 282 22.64 -1.48 30.03
CA VAL A 282 23.04 -2.89 29.98
C VAL A 282 24.17 -3.06 28.99
N ARG A 283 25.29 -3.62 29.45
CA ARG A 283 26.35 -4.13 28.59
C ARG A 283 26.38 -5.66 28.60
N GLY A 284 25.99 -6.24 27.47
CA GLY A 284 25.69 -7.67 27.36
C GLY A 284 26.92 -8.57 27.20
N GLY A 285 26.78 -9.82 27.61
CA GLY A 285 27.73 -10.90 27.27
C GLY A 285 27.32 -11.65 25.99
N VAL A 286 28.15 -12.60 25.56
CA VAL A 286 27.85 -13.47 24.41
C VAL A 286 26.57 -14.26 24.65
N ASN A 287 25.71 -14.31 23.64
CA ASN A 287 24.40 -15.00 23.67
C ASN A 287 23.44 -14.54 24.78
N MET A 288 23.58 -13.32 25.28
CA MET A 288 22.65 -12.79 26.28
C MET A 288 21.24 -12.60 25.70
N VAL A 289 20.25 -13.07 26.45
CA VAL A 289 18.82 -12.85 26.18
C VAL A 289 18.31 -11.76 27.13
N VAL A 290 17.67 -10.73 26.58
CA VAL A 290 17.02 -9.65 27.33
C VAL A 290 15.52 -9.71 27.07
N ASP A 291 14.73 -10.00 28.11
CA ASP A 291 13.27 -9.88 28.09
C ASP A 291 12.87 -8.64 28.89
N ASN A 292 12.39 -7.60 28.20
CA ASN A 292 12.02 -6.33 28.82
C ASN A 292 10.51 -6.09 28.78
N TYR A 293 9.88 -6.04 29.96
CA TYR A 293 8.50 -5.59 30.17
C TYR A 293 8.45 -4.21 30.83
N GLY A 294 9.54 -3.78 31.48
CA GLY A 294 9.67 -2.53 32.22
C GLY A 294 10.46 -1.46 31.46
N LYS A 295 11.30 -0.70 32.18
CA LYS A 295 12.16 0.35 31.60
C LYS A 295 13.64 0.00 31.67
N ILE A 296 14.32 0.07 30.53
CA ILE A 296 15.79 0.09 30.41
C ILE A 296 16.19 1.46 29.87
N PHE A 297 17.08 2.17 30.58
CA PHE A 297 17.46 3.55 30.23
C PHE A 297 18.95 3.84 30.39
N GLY A 298 19.64 4.03 29.26
CA GLY A 298 21.01 4.58 29.21
C GLY A 298 20.97 6.10 29.27
N GLY A 299 21.29 6.67 30.44
CA GLY A 299 21.29 8.11 30.66
C GLY A 299 22.61 8.77 30.26
N GLY A 300 22.57 10.09 30.13
CA GLY A 300 23.71 10.93 29.75
C GLY A 300 23.26 12.35 29.43
N THR A 301 24.14 13.09 28.80
CA THR A 301 23.88 14.37 28.14
C THR A 301 23.84 14.19 26.61
N ALA A 302 23.24 15.14 25.90
CA ALA A 302 23.18 15.08 24.43
C ALA A 302 24.60 15.03 23.82
N GLY A 303 24.82 14.08 22.92
CA GLY A 303 26.13 13.80 22.31
C GLY A 303 26.99 12.77 23.04
N ASP A 304 26.55 12.24 24.18
CA ASP A 304 27.20 11.10 24.82
C ASP A 304 26.92 9.80 24.06
N THR A 305 27.78 8.79 24.19
CA THR A 305 27.68 7.51 23.48
C THR A 305 26.92 6.45 24.27
N ASN A 306 25.95 6.86 25.10
CA ASN A 306 25.32 5.99 26.08
C ASN A 306 24.00 5.42 25.54
N ASP A 307 23.86 4.10 25.59
CA ASP A 307 22.77 3.37 24.95
C ASP A 307 21.88 2.62 25.96
N GLY A 308 20.67 2.26 25.56
CA GLY A 308 19.79 1.44 26.41
C GLY A 308 20.40 0.05 26.65
N VAL A 309 20.73 -0.65 25.55
CA VAL A 309 21.41 -1.94 25.57
C VAL A 309 22.55 -1.93 24.56
N ASP A 310 23.76 -2.27 25.00
CA ASP A 310 24.95 -2.34 24.17
C ASP A 310 25.61 -3.72 24.28
N PHE A 311 25.66 -4.45 23.16
CA PHE A 311 26.33 -5.75 23.08
C PHE A 311 27.83 -5.64 22.80
N GLN A 312 28.34 -4.44 22.45
CA GLN A 312 29.73 -4.24 22.04
C GLN A 312 30.11 -5.26 20.94
N GLY A 313 31.31 -5.84 21.02
CA GLY A 313 31.73 -6.93 20.14
C GLY A 313 31.19 -8.33 20.48
N ASN A 314 30.26 -8.48 21.44
CA ASN A 314 29.75 -9.79 21.83
C ASN A 314 28.64 -10.28 20.88
N ALA A 315 28.80 -11.48 20.31
CA ALA A 315 27.88 -12.04 19.32
C ALA A 315 26.65 -12.77 19.93
N GLY A 316 25.61 -12.92 19.11
CA GLY A 316 24.51 -13.88 19.33
C GLY A 316 23.44 -13.45 20.33
N GLY A 317 23.36 -12.16 20.66
CA GLY A 317 22.35 -11.59 21.55
C GLY A 317 20.92 -11.71 21.04
N VAL A 318 19.96 -11.71 21.97
CA VAL A 318 18.52 -11.62 21.69
C VAL A 318 17.91 -10.55 22.59
N VAL A 319 17.12 -9.64 22.02
CA VAL A 319 16.36 -8.63 22.77
C VAL A 319 14.89 -8.76 22.43
N ASN A 320 14.07 -9.07 23.43
CA ASN A 320 12.62 -9.08 23.35
C ASN A 320 12.08 -7.91 24.18
N ASN A 321 11.61 -6.87 23.51
CA ASN A 321 10.90 -5.77 24.14
C ASN A 321 9.40 -6.07 24.08
N HIS A 322 8.82 -6.46 25.21
CA HIS A 322 7.44 -6.88 25.31
C HIS A 322 6.48 -5.69 25.41
N ALA A 323 5.18 -5.96 25.32
CA ALA A 323 4.14 -4.94 25.45
C ALA A 323 4.29 -4.14 26.77
N GLY A 324 4.37 -2.81 26.67
CA GLY A 324 4.60 -1.90 27.80
C GLY A 324 6.09 -1.67 28.12
N GLY A 325 6.99 -2.47 27.56
CA GLY A 325 8.43 -2.33 27.70
C GLY A 325 8.96 -1.10 26.96
N THR A 326 9.91 -0.40 27.58
CA THR A 326 10.66 0.70 26.97
C THR A 326 12.15 0.45 27.08
N ILE A 327 12.85 0.51 25.94
CA ILE A 327 14.31 0.57 25.86
C ILE A 327 14.68 1.91 25.25
N GLU A 328 15.45 2.70 25.98
CA GLU A 328 15.74 4.09 25.63
C GLU A 328 17.21 4.38 25.95
N GLY A 329 17.93 5.02 25.02
CA GLY A 329 19.28 5.51 25.26
C GLY A 329 19.45 6.92 24.76
N THR A 330 20.32 7.68 25.42
CA THR A 330 20.64 9.06 25.00
C THR A 330 21.25 9.15 23.61
N ARG A 331 21.85 8.07 23.10
CA ARG A 331 22.25 7.92 21.69
C ARG A 331 21.36 6.89 21.00
N HIS A 332 21.59 5.59 21.22
CA HIS A 332 20.79 4.52 20.63
C HIS A 332 19.96 3.78 21.67
N GLY A 333 18.80 3.25 21.24
CA GLY A 333 18.04 2.32 22.05
C GLY A 333 18.80 1.02 22.27
N ILE A 334 19.24 0.40 21.17
CA ILE A 334 20.02 -0.85 21.15
C ILE A 334 21.21 -0.68 20.21
N THR A 335 22.41 -1.15 20.61
CA THR A 335 23.60 -1.18 19.76
C THR A 335 24.46 -2.45 19.88
N GLY A 336 25.33 -2.68 18.90
CA GLY A 336 26.43 -3.66 18.96
C GLY A 336 27.15 -3.89 17.62
N ASP A 337 28.31 -4.55 17.66
CA ASP A 337 29.20 -4.77 16.50
C ASP A 337 28.94 -6.14 15.80
N GLN A 338 27.97 -6.91 16.29
CA GLN A 338 27.65 -8.26 15.83
C GLN A 338 26.15 -8.44 15.67
N PRO A 339 25.68 -9.25 14.71
CA PRO A 339 24.25 -9.41 14.48
C PRO A 339 23.56 -10.01 15.69
N ILE A 340 22.40 -9.44 16.02
CA ILE A 340 21.50 -9.93 17.08
C ILE A 340 20.09 -10.15 16.53
N THR A 341 19.23 -10.77 17.33
CA THR A 341 17.80 -10.89 17.04
C THR A 341 17.01 -9.96 17.94
N ILE A 342 16.12 -9.16 17.37
CA ILE A 342 15.32 -8.17 18.09
C ILE A 342 13.83 -8.41 17.81
N SER A 343 13.02 -8.52 18.86
CA SER A 343 11.56 -8.53 18.78
C SER A 343 11.01 -7.37 19.58
N ASN A 344 10.19 -6.52 18.97
CA ASN A 344 9.49 -5.43 19.64
C ASN A 344 7.98 -5.66 19.52
N ASP A 345 7.35 -6.13 20.59
CA ASP A 345 5.94 -6.48 20.61
C ASP A 345 5.05 -5.24 20.48
N ALA A 346 3.79 -5.44 20.11
CA ALA A 346 2.81 -4.36 20.08
C ALA A 346 2.70 -3.68 21.45
N GLY A 347 2.90 -2.36 21.47
CA GLY A 347 2.95 -1.55 22.70
C GLY A 347 4.33 -1.49 23.37
N GLY A 348 5.36 -2.14 22.82
CA GLY A 348 6.76 -1.91 23.17
C GLY A 348 7.32 -0.68 22.43
N SER A 349 8.29 -0.02 23.04
CA SER A 349 9.02 1.13 22.47
C SER A 349 10.54 0.95 22.55
N ILE A 350 11.22 1.18 21.43
CA ILE A 350 12.69 1.26 21.34
C ILE A 350 13.05 2.65 20.80
N ILE A 351 13.86 3.41 21.54
CA ILE A 351 14.07 4.85 21.31
C ILE A 351 15.57 5.19 21.39
N GLY A 352 16.08 5.87 20.37
CA GLY A 352 17.33 6.63 20.41
C GLY A 352 17.03 8.13 20.44
N ASP A 353 17.50 8.85 21.47
CA ASP A 353 17.20 10.28 21.67
C ASP A 353 18.11 11.23 20.88
N ALA A 354 19.30 10.78 20.48
CA ALA A 354 20.26 11.53 19.65
C ALA A 354 21.06 10.56 18.77
N GLY A 355 20.32 9.64 18.15
CA GLY A 355 20.82 8.52 17.38
C GLY A 355 19.68 7.57 17.02
N SER A 356 20.06 6.42 16.49
CA SER A 356 19.12 5.42 15.99
C SER A 356 18.34 4.67 17.08
N GLY A 357 17.10 4.28 16.81
CA GLY A 357 16.36 3.37 17.68
C GLY A 357 17.11 2.05 17.86
N ILE A 358 17.56 1.48 16.75
CA ILE A 358 18.45 0.32 16.69
C ILE A 358 19.64 0.70 15.80
N ASN A 359 20.86 0.53 16.29
CA ASN A 359 22.10 0.72 15.54
C ASN A 359 22.91 -0.58 15.55
N MET A 360 23.39 -1.08 14.42
CA MET A 360 24.18 -2.33 14.40
C MET A 360 25.37 -2.20 13.46
N ASP A 361 26.55 -2.02 14.04
CA ASP A 361 27.85 -1.85 13.37
C ASP A 361 28.41 -3.21 12.88
N THR A 362 27.57 -3.92 12.13
CA THR A 362 27.76 -5.31 11.75
C THR A 362 28.59 -5.44 10.49
N ALA A 363 29.30 -6.57 10.35
CA ALA A 363 30.06 -6.82 9.12
C ALA A 363 29.11 -6.98 7.92
N SER A 364 29.54 -6.47 6.76
CA SER A 364 28.80 -6.34 5.50
C SER A 364 27.90 -7.49 5.04
N THR A 365 28.17 -8.74 5.42
CA THR A 365 27.38 -9.92 4.98
C THR A 365 26.69 -10.65 6.12
N THR A 366 26.70 -10.06 7.32
CA THR A 366 26.01 -10.61 8.49
C THR A 366 24.63 -9.99 8.63
N THR A 367 23.66 -10.79 9.08
CA THR A 367 22.25 -10.38 9.06
C THR A 367 21.71 -10.16 10.47
N THR A 368 21.27 -8.93 10.76
CA THR A 368 20.47 -8.60 11.94
C THR A 368 19.01 -8.93 11.66
N THR A 369 18.35 -9.65 12.57
CA THR A 369 16.94 -10.05 12.41
C THR A 369 16.04 -9.23 13.31
N ILE A 370 15.01 -8.59 12.73
CA ILE A 370 14.12 -7.68 13.46
C ILE A 370 12.66 -8.03 13.16
N LEU A 371 11.88 -8.26 14.21
CA LEU A 371 10.42 -8.34 14.17
C LEU A 371 9.83 -7.17 14.94
N ASN A 372 9.22 -6.21 14.25
CA ASN A 372 8.60 -5.05 14.89
C ASN A 372 7.08 -5.11 14.81
N SER A 373 6.41 -5.02 15.95
CA SER A 373 4.96 -4.77 16.08
C SER A 373 4.67 -3.53 16.94
N GLY A 374 5.69 -2.96 17.58
CA GLY A 374 5.62 -1.77 18.43
C GLY A 374 6.14 -0.51 17.73
N LEU A 375 6.72 0.39 18.52
CA LEU A 375 7.38 1.62 18.06
C LEU A 375 8.90 1.44 18.08
N ILE A 376 9.56 1.76 16.97
CA ILE A 376 11.00 1.98 16.88
C ILE A 376 11.21 3.41 16.40
N THR A 377 12.02 4.19 17.11
CA THR A 377 12.25 5.60 16.78
C THR A 377 13.68 6.02 17.02
N GLY A 378 14.27 6.71 16.04
CA GLY A 378 15.44 7.55 16.23
C GLY A 378 15.09 9.03 16.22
N HIS A 379 15.97 9.83 16.83
CA HIS A 379 15.84 11.28 16.89
C HIS A 379 17.14 11.94 16.42
N ALA A 380 17.04 12.74 15.37
CA ALA A 380 18.12 13.56 14.86
C ALA A 380 18.13 14.90 15.60
N ASP A 381 19.28 15.25 16.19
CA ASP A 381 19.42 16.42 17.07
C ASP A 381 20.09 17.63 16.39
N GLY A 382 20.27 17.55 15.07
CA GLY A 382 20.99 18.53 14.25
C GLY A 382 22.46 18.17 13.98
N VAL A 383 23.05 17.23 14.74
CA VAL A 383 24.44 16.78 14.55
C VAL A 383 24.51 15.30 14.23
N SER A 384 23.83 14.45 14.99
CA SER A 384 23.70 13.03 14.71
C SER A 384 22.51 12.78 13.80
N ASP A 385 22.68 11.85 12.85
CA ASP A 385 21.55 11.20 12.20
C ASP A 385 20.77 10.37 13.23
N GLY A 386 19.48 10.21 12.97
CA GLY A 386 18.49 9.85 13.98
C GLY A 386 17.60 8.74 13.49
N ASP A 387 18.21 7.65 13.04
CA ASP A 387 17.52 6.66 12.22
C ASP A 387 16.56 5.78 13.01
N GLY A 388 15.49 5.31 12.38
CA GLY A 388 14.67 4.29 13.05
C GLY A 388 15.51 3.04 13.31
N ILE A 389 16.14 2.57 12.25
CA ILE A 389 17.04 1.41 12.22
C ILE A 389 18.25 1.77 11.34
N ASP A 390 19.44 1.60 11.90
CA ASP A 390 20.72 1.70 11.19
C ASP A 390 21.47 0.36 11.34
N VAL A 391 21.80 -0.28 10.22
CA VAL A 391 22.52 -1.56 10.20
C VAL A 391 23.54 -1.55 9.06
N ASP A 392 24.83 -1.48 9.40
CA ASP A 392 25.94 -1.56 8.43
C ASP A 392 25.91 -2.85 7.58
N GLY A 393 25.45 -3.95 8.17
CA GLY A 393 25.32 -5.24 7.49
C GLY A 393 23.98 -5.41 6.78
N LEU A 394 23.49 -6.64 6.75
CA LEU A 394 22.22 -6.99 6.13
C LEU A 394 21.09 -7.01 7.16
N ILE A 395 19.87 -6.82 6.70
CA ILE A 395 18.67 -6.97 7.54
C ILE A 395 17.77 -8.12 7.09
N ALA A 396 17.08 -8.72 8.05
CA ALA A 396 15.85 -9.48 7.86
C ALA A 396 14.76 -8.86 8.73
N LEU A 397 13.97 -7.95 8.15
CA LEU A 397 12.96 -7.15 8.84
C LEU A 397 11.55 -7.60 8.48
N THR A 398 10.72 -7.82 9.49
CA THR A 398 9.26 -7.84 9.34
C THR A 398 8.64 -6.78 10.24
N ASN A 399 7.94 -5.82 9.65
CA ASN A 399 7.32 -4.70 10.36
C ASN A 399 5.79 -4.75 10.29
N TYR A 400 5.13 -4.96 11.41
CA TYR A 400 3.70 -4.74 11.66
C TYR A 400 3.42 -3.41 12.39
N GLY A 401 4.45 -2.82 13.01
CA GLY A 401 4.36 -1.63 13.85
C GLY A 401 4.73 -0.35 13.12
N SER A 402 5.34 0.58 13.85
CA SER A 402 5.86 1.85 13.33
C SER A 402 7.37 1.91 13.47
N ILE A 403 8.04 2.24 12.38
CA ILE A 403 9.47 2.59 12.35
C ILE A 403 9.53 4.03 11.84
N THR A 404 10.11 4.93 12.63
CA THR A 404 10.08 6.35 12.29
C THR A 404 11.29 7.13 12.79
N THR A 405 11.53 8.29 12.18
CA THR A 405 12.50 9.27 12.65
C THR A 405 11.83 10.59 12.98
N THR A 406 12.48 11.34 13.87
CA THR A 406 12.09 12.71 14.19
C THR A 406 13.32 13.61 14.19
N GLY A 407 13.13 14.91 13.90
CA GLY A 407 14.26 15.85 13.84
C GLY A 407 14.88 15.94 12.43
N HIS A 408 15.97 16.68 12.28
CA HIS A 408 16.76 16.79 11.04
C HIS A 408 18.23 16.86 11.43
N SER A 409 19.12 16.30 10.62
CA SER A 409 20.58 16.35 10.78
C SER A 409 21.20 17.32 9.76
N ASP A 410 22.28 18.02 10.14
CA ASP A 410 23.00 18.91 9.23
C ASP A 410 23.91 18.10 8.28
N GLY A 411 23.43 17.79 7.08
CA GLY A 411 24.26 17.27 5.98
C GLY A 411 24.41 15.75 5.89
N ILE A 412 23.71 15.01 6.77
CA ILE A 412 23.37 13.60 6.64
C ILE A 412 21.85 13.53 6.68
N LEU A 413 21.23 12.53 6.07
CA LEU A 413 19.78 12.38 6.16
C LEU A 413 19.40 11.77 7.53
N ALA A 414 18.13 11.86 7.90
CA ALA A 414 17.54 11.11 9.00
C ALA A 414 16.54 10.12 8.42
N GLU A 415 16.85 8.84 8.42
CA GLU A 415 16.10 7.81 7.71
C GLU A 415 15.35 6.85 8.62
N ALA A 416 14.18 6.39 8.21
CA ALA A 416 13.50 5.35 9.00
C ALA A 416 14.32 4.06 9.02
N ILE A 417 15.00 3.74 7.91
CA ILE A 417 15.86 2.56 7.77
C ILE A 417 17.08 2.90 6.90
N THR A 418 18.28 2.63 7.41
CA THR A 418 19.56 2.67 6.67
C THR A 418 20.23 1.30 6.81
N ILE A 419 20.53 0.64 5.68
CA ILE A 419 21.01 -0.76 5.66
C ILE A 419 21.99 -1.08 4.53
N GLY A 420 22.79 -2.13 4.72
CA GLY A 420 23.68 -2.74 3.71
C GLY A 420 23.03 -3.69 2.70
N GLY A 421 21.69 -3.85 2.74
CA GLY A 421 20.90 -4.76 1.90
C GLY A 421 20.07 -5.77 2.72
N GLY A 422 19.46 -6.75 2.04
CA GLY A 422 18.69 -7.82 2.68
C GLY A 422 17.19 -7.78 2.40
N SER A 423 16.34 -8.06 3.39
CA SER A 423 14.90 -8.22 3.18
C SER A 423 14.05 -7.41 4.16
N ILE A 424 13.09 -6.68 3.62
CA ILE A 424 12.11 -5.87 4.34
C ILE A 424 10.71 -6.33 3.94
N VAL A 425 9.91 -6.76 4.92
CA VAL A 425 8.46 -7.00 4.75
C VAL A 425 7.70 -6.02 5.64
N ASN A 426 6.97 -5.09 5.03
CA ASN A 426 6.25 -4.02 5.72
C ASN A 426 4.73 -4.20 5.65
N TYR A 427 4.09 -4.55 6.76
CA TYR A 427 2.64 -4.51 6.96
C TYR A 427 2.17 -3.23 7.68
N GLY A 428 3.09 -2.53 8.35
CA GLY A 428 2.82 -1.37 9.18
C GLY A 428 3.17 -0.04 8.51
N THR A 429 3.89 0.81 9.24
CA THR A 429 4.37 2.11 8.75
C THR A 429 5.89 2.20 8.88
N ILE A 430 6.54 2.61 7.78
CA ILE A 430 7.92 3.06 7.74
C ILE A 430 7.87 4.50 7.25
N SER A 431 8.25 5.46 8.09
CA SER A 431 8.05 6.88 7.79
C SER A 431 9.17 7.74 8.34
N SER A 432 9.74 8.56 7.47
CA SER A 432 10.72 9.58 7.85
C SER A 432 10.23 10.98 7.47
N VAL A 433 10.72 11.99 8.19
CA VAL A 433 10.65 13.40 7.77
C VAL A 433 11.51 13.70 6.54
N GLU A 434 12.48 12.85 6.23
CA GLU A 434 13.32 12.90 5.04
C GLU A 434 13.13 11.64 4.19
N ARG A 435 14.16 10.80 3.99
CA ARG A 435 14.03 9.57 3.21
C ARG A 435 13.56 8.41 4.08
N ALA A 436 12.65 7.57 3.57
CA ALA A 436 12.17 6.43 4.37
C ALA A 436 13.22 5.31 4.47
N ILE A 437 13.76 4.86 3.33
CA ILE A 437 14.71 3.74 3.25
C ILE A 437 15.92 4.15 2.41
N THR A 438 17.12 4.03 3.00
CA THR A 438 18.42 4.10 2.32
C THR A 438 19.06 2.71 2.33
N VAL A 439 19.59 2.29 1.18
CA VAL A 439 20.39 1.07 1.06
C VAL A 439 21.72 1.41 0.39
N ASP A 440 22.82 1.30 1.13
CA ASP A 440 24.18 1.61 0.69
C ASP A 440 25.23 0.88 1.57
N ASP A 441 26.52 1.22 1.49
CA ASP A 441 27.56 0.64 2.37
C ASP A 441 27.80 1.42 3.67
N SER A 442 26.80 2.18 4.14
CA SER A 442 26.89 3.18 5.22
C SER A 442 27.90 4.30 4.95
N ASN A 443 28.36 4.44 3.69
CA ASN A 443 29.39 5.39 3.31
C ASN A 443 29.20 5.89 1.86
N LEU A 444 27.95 5.90 1.37
CA LEU A 444 27.53 6.35 0.04
C LEU A 444 28.12 5.53 -1.13
N GLY A 445 28.61 4.32 -0.85
CA GLY A 445 29.03 3.32 -1.82
C GLY A 445 27.99 2.22 -2.01
N ASN A 446 28.39 1.16 -2.72
CA ASN A 446 27.46 0.09 -3.10
C ASN A 446 27.12 -0.80 -1.90
N ALA A 447 25.82 -1.05 -1.70
CA ALA A 447 25.33 -2.05 -0.76
C ALA A 447 26.00 -3.41 -0.95
N PHE A 448 25.91 -4.27 0.07
CA PHE A 448 26.69 -5.50 0.17
C PHE A 448 25.98 -6.74 -0.38
N ALA A 449 24.65 -6.68 -0.56
CA ALA A 449 23.83 -7.75 -1.10
C ALA A 449 22.54 -7.20 -1.71
N PRO A 450 21.86 -7.97 -2.58
CA PRO A 450 20.56 -7.59 -3.12
C PRO A 450 19.52 -7.29 -2.05
N THR A 451 18.61 -6.39 -2.38
CA THR A 451 17.52 -5.91 -1.53
C THR A 451 16.17 -6.40 -2.04
N THR A 452 15.34 -6.84 -1.09
CA THR A 452 13.94 -7.17 -1.34
C THR A 452 13.04 -6.35 -0.42
N VAL A 453 12.08 -5.63 -0.99
CA VAL A 453 11.08 -4.86 -0.24
C VAL A 453 9.69 -5.35 -0.62
N GLU A 454 8.96 -5.92 0.33
CA GLU A 454 7.55 -6.30 0.18
C GLU A 454 6.68 -5.37 1.04
N ASN A 455 5.97 -4.45 0.39
CA ASN A 455 5.18 -3.42 1.06
C ASN A 455 3.67 -3.71 1.00
N TRP A 456 3.05 -4.02 2.13
CA TRP A 456 1.60 -4.09 2.35
C TRP A 456 1.03 -2.86 3.06
N GLY A 457 1.90 -2.07 3.70
CA GLY A 457 1.53 -0.90 4.51
C GLY A 457 1.88 0.43 3.84
N LEU A 458 2.38 1.36 4.64
CA LEU A 458 2.88 2.67 4.19
C LEU A 458 4.41 2.72 4.29
N ILE A 459 5.05 3.17 3.21
CA ILE A 459 6.42 3.68 3.20
C ILE A 459 6.34 5.15 2.79
N HIS A 460 6.82 6.08 3.62
CA HIS A 460 6.70 7.53 3.38
C HIS A 460 8.01 8.27 3.59
N GLY A 461 8.45 9.00 2.56
CA GLY A 461 9.57 9.93 2.63
C GLY A 461 9.12 11.39 2.61
N GLY A 462 9.29 12.10 3.72
CA GLY A 462 8.89 13.50 3.87
C GLY A 462 9.67 14.51 3.00
N ASN A 463 10.86 14.15 2.49
CA ASN A 463 11.62 14.96 1.51
C ASN A 463 11.22 14.68 0.05
N GLY A 464 10.27 13.75 -0.17
CA GLY A 464 9.84 13.31 -1.49
C GLY A 464 10.59 12.08 -2.01
N GLU A 465 11.57 11.53 -1.28
CA GLU A 465 12.27 10.28 -1.62
C GLU A 465 11.83 9.16 -0.67
N ALA A 466 11.15 8.13 -1.16
CA ALA A 466 10.72 7.01 -0.33
C ALA A 466 11.83 5.97 -0.16
N ILE A 467 12.42 5.51 -1.27
CA ILE A 467 13.40 4.42 -1.28
C ILE A 467 14.56 4.81 -2.20
N SER A 468 15.78 4.68 -1.71
CA SER A 468 16.99 4.85 -2.52
C SER A 468 17.94 3.68 -2.29
N ILE A 469 18.20 2.92 -3.35
CA ILE A 469 19.18 1.83 -3.34
C ILE A 469 20.38 2.24 -4.18
N THR A 470 21.56 2.09 -3.60
CA THR A 470 22.84 2.35 -4.26
C THR A 470 23.61 1.06 -4.31
N ASP A 471 23.51 0.29 -5.39
CA ASP A 471 24.37 -0.86 -5.64
C ASP A 471 24.47 -1.25 -7.14
N THR A 472 24.70 -2.53 -7.42
CA THR A 472 24.80 -3.13 -8.77
C THR A 472 24.09 -4.50 -8.84
N PHE A 473 23.24 -4.79 -7.85
CA PHE A 473 22.55 -6.05 -7.66
C PHE A 473 21.14 -5.98 -8.23
N ALA A 474 20.60 -7.14 -8.62
CA ALA A 474 19.20 -7.23 -9.02
C ALA A 474 18.30 -7.20 -7.78
N ASP A 475 17.57 -6.09 -7.62
CA ASP A 475 16.69 -5.81 -6.50
C ASP A 475 15.22 -6.06 -6.85
N ILE A 476 14.40 -6.25 -5.80
CA ILE A 476 12.98 -6.53 -5.98
C ILE A 476 12.15 -5.67 -5.05
N ILE A 477 11.28 -4.84 -5.62
CA ILE A 477 10.19 -4.17 -4.90
C ILE A 477 8.87 -4.83 -5.27
N THR A 478 8.11 -5.26 -4.27
CA THR A 478 6.75 -5.75 -4.42
C THR A 478 5.79 -4.88 -3.62
N ASN A 479 4.89 -4.18 -4.30
CA ASN A 479 3.98 -3.22 -3.68
C ASN A 479 2.53 -3.72 -3.72
N HIS A 480 1.95 -3.83 -2.54
CA HIS A 480 0.54 -4.07 -2.26
C HIS A 480 -0.13 -2.86 -1.56
N GLY A 481 0.67 -1.95 -0.99
CA GLY A 481 0.24 -0.80 -0.20
C GLY A 481 0.54 0.54 -0.86
N THR A 482 1.02 1.49 -0.07
CA THR A 482 1.41 2.84 -0.56
C THR A 482 2.89 3.09 -0.34
N ILE A 483 3.57 3.50 -1.40
CA ILE A 483 4.92 4.06 -1.37
C ILE A 483 4.79 5.54 -1.77
N ASP A 484 4.99 6.41 -0.78
CA ASP A 484 4.80 7.85 -0.90
C ASP A 484 6.16 8.57 -0.96
N GLY A 485 6.57 8.95 -2.18
CA GLY A 485 7.90 9.44 -2.53
C GLY A 485 8.53 8.65 -3.68
N SER A 486 9.65 9.15 -4.21
CA SER A 486 10.35 8.51 -5.34
C SER A 486 11.07 7.24 -4.91
N VAL A 487 11.28 6.36 -5.88
CA VAL A 487 12.01 5.10 -5.72
C VAL A 487 13.15 5.09 -6.73
N ALA A 488 14.37 4.81 -6.26
CA ALA A 488 15.54 4.58 -7.11
C ALA A 488 16.17 3.22 -6.76
N LEU A 489 16.35 2.36 -7.76
CA LEU A 489 16.84 0.98 -7.59
C LEU A 489 18.35 0.83 -7.82
N GLY A 490 18.99 1.82 -8.44
CA GLY A 490 20.44 1.83 -8.60
C GLY A 490 20.86 1.16 -9.90
N GLY A 491 21.45 -0.02 -9.83
CA GLY A 491 21.76 -0.77 -11.04
C GLY A 491 21.74 -2.26 -10.77
N GLY A 492 21.61 -3.07 -11.81
CA GLY A 492 21.15 -4.45 -11.67
C GLY A 492 20.03 -4.70 -12.66
N ASP A 493 19.57 -5.95 -12.77
CA ASP A 493 18.37 -6.24 -13.55
C ASP A 493 17.19 -6.27 -12.56
N ASP A 494 16.61 -5.12 -12.29
CA ASP A 494 15.69 -4.91 -11.18
C ASP A 494 14.24 -5.25 -11.51
N ILE A 495 13.45 -5.56 -10.48
CA ILE A 495 12.06 -5.95 -10.63
C ILE A 495 11.15 -5.14 -9.71
N VAL A 496 10.17 -4.45 -10.30
CA VAL A 496 9.06 -3.86 -9.58
C VAL A 496 7.78 -4.65 -9.86
N ASN A 497 7.15 -5.18 -8.81
CA ASN A 497 5.88 -5.89 -8.86
C ASN A 497 4.80 -5.00 -8.25
N ASP A 498 3.96 -4.38 -9.08
CA ASP A 498 2.86 -3.53 -8.62
C ASP A 498 1.52 -4.28 -8.67
N TYR A 499 0.83 -4.36 -7.54
CA TYR A 499 -0.47 -5.01 -7.46
C TYR A 499 -1.62 -4.02 -7.60
N THR A 500 -2.72 -4.42 -8.24
CA THR A 500 -3.92 -3.60 -8.33
C THR A 500 -4.38 -3.08 -6.96
N GLY A 501 -4.56 -1.76 -6.84
CA GLY A 501 -4.92 -1.08 -5.59
C GLY A 501 -3.72 -0.53 -4.81
N ALA A 502 -2.49 -0.93 -5.14
CA ALA A 502 -1.28 -0.31 -4.62
C ALA A 502 -1.06 1.08 -5.26
N THR A 503 -0.14 1.86 -4.69
CA THR A 503 0.15 3.22 -5.17
C THR A 503 1.62 3.56 -5.02
N PHE A 504 2.19 4.12 -6.09
CA PHE A 504 3.40 4.93 -6.09
C PHE A 504 2.99 6.40 -6.34
N THR A 505 3.45 7.33 -5.51
CA THR A 505 3.03 8.75 -5.63
C THR A 505 4.01 9.61 -6.43
N ALA A 506 5.19 9.09 -6.76
CA ALA A 506 6.23 9.77 -7.50
C ALA A 506 6.99 8.78 -8.42
N ALA A 507 8.07 9.25 -9.03
CA ALA A 507 8.84 8.47 -10.00
C ALA A 507 9.44 7.20 -9.40
N VAL A 508 9.37 6.12 -10.18
CA VAL A 508 10.06 4.85 -9.93
C VAL A 508 11.12 4.70 -11.00
N ASP A 509 12.38 4.65 -10.59
CA ASP A 509 13.56 4.61 -11.46
C ASP A 509 14.28 3.26 -11.34
N GLY A 510 14.30 2.49 -12.44
CA GLY A 510 15.02 1.22 -12.55
C GLY A 510 16.53 1.38 -12.56
N GLY A 511 17.04 2.50 -13.08
CA GLY A 511 18.47 2.78 -13.11
C GLY A 511 19.24 2.06 -14.22
N ASP A 512 20.41 1.49 -13.88
CA ASP A 512 21.32 0.85 -14.83
C ASP A 512 21.06 -0.66 -14.93
N GLY A 513 20.50 -1.14 -16.05
CA GLY A 513 20.42 -2.57 -16.33
C GLY A 513 19.34 -2.94 -17.32
N ILE A 514 18.70 -4.10 -17.14
CA ILE A 514 17.47 -4.47 -17.83
C ILE A 514 16.37 -4.63 -16.79
N ASP A 515 15.62 -3.56 -16.58
CA ASP A 515 14.66 -3.48 -15.50
C ASP A 515 13.25 -3.85 -15.96
N THR A 516 12.52 -4.54 -15.08
CA THR A 516 11.19 -5.08 -15.37
C THR A 516 10.15 -4.51 -14.43
N PHE A 517 9.13 -3.88 -15.01
CA PHE A 517 7.92 -3.47 -14.29
C PHE A 517 6.80 -4.50 -14.55
N ASN A 518 6.41 -5.25 -13.52
CA ASN A 518 5.31 -6.20 -13.57
C ASN A 518 4.04 -5.57 -12.99
N LEU A 519 2.93 -5.71 -13.71
CA LEU A 519 1.59 -5.29 -13.29
C LEU A 519 0.73 -6.53 -12.97
N LEU A 520 0.31 -6.66 -11.71
CA LEU A 520 -0.29 -7.88 -11.16
C LEU A 520 -1.65 -7.64 -10.47
N GLY A 521 -2.42 -8.72 -10.26
CA GLY A 521 -3.71 -8.66 -9.57
C GLY A 521 -4.89 -8.47 -10.52
N ASN A 522 -6.09 -8.90 -10.11
CA ASN A 522 -7.27 -9.00 -10.98
C ASN A 522 -8.16 -7.73 -10.99
N GLY A 523 -7.79 -6.69 -10.25
CA GLY A 523 -8.53 -5.44 -10.16
C GLY A 523 -8.17 -4.44 -11.27
N SER A 524 -8.37 -3.15 -10.97
CA SER A 524 -7.90 -2.04 -11.80
C SER A 524 -6.68 -1.36 -11.18
N GLY A 525 -5.76 -0.89 -12.01
CA GLY A 525 -4.59 -0.13 -11.57
C GLY A 525 -4.19 0.96 -12.57
N THR A 526 -3.21 1.78 -12.19
CA THR A 526 -2.67 2.85 -13.04
C THR A 526 -1.16 2.73 -13.07
N LEU A 527 -0.58 2.80 -14.26
CA LEU A 527 0.85 2.90 -14.48
C LEU A 527 1.18 4.36 -14.81
N ALA A 528 2.08 4.96 -14.05
CA ALA A 528 2.60 6.30 -14.27
C ALA A 528 4.00 6.44 -13.66
N HIS A 529 4.76 7.42 -14.16
CA HIS A 529 6.02 7.87 -13.60
C HIS A 529 7.13 6.80 -13.59
N THR A 530 7.18 5.92 -14.60
CA THR A 530 8.31 4.99 -14.72
C THR A 530 9.50 5.66 -15.41
N VAL A 531 10.70 5.37 -14.92
CA VAL A 531 11.95 5.90 -15.44
C VAL A 531 12.94 4.74 -15.56
N ASN A 532 13.67 4.67 -16.67
CA ASN A 532 14.67 3.63 -16.94
C ASN A 532 14.15 2.20 -16.70
N PHE A 533 12.97 1.87 -17.24
CA PHE A 533 12.50 0.48 -17.31
C PHE A 533 12.53 0.01 -18.76
N GLU A 534 13.20 -1.11 -19.02
CA GLU A 534 13.31 -1.67 -20.37
C GLU A 534 12.12 -2.55 -20.73
N LEU A 535 11.52 -3.22 -19.73
CA LEU A 535 10.47 -4.22 -19.88
C LEU A 535 9.22 -3.88 -19.07
N LEU A 536 8.05 -4.05 -19.69
CA LEU A 536 6.74 -4.01 -19.02
C LEU A 536 6.01 -5.33 -19.22
N ASP A 537 5.56 -5.93 -18.13
CA ASP A 537 4.83 -7.19 -18.13
C ASP A 537 3.47 -7.03 -17.44
N VAL A 538 2.38 -7.02 -18.20
CA VAL A 538 1.01 -6.94 -17.68
C VAL A 538 0.47 -8.35 -17.48
N LYS A 539 0.64 -8.88 -16.26
CA LYS A 539 0.33 -10.28 -15.92
C LYS A 539 -1.16 -10.53 -15.69
N ALA A 540 -1.89 -9.54 -15.17
CA ALA A 540 -3.32 -9.65 -14.86
C ALA A 540 -3.98 -8.27 -14.69
N GLY A 541 -5.32 -8.26 -14.61
CA GLY A 541 -6.09 -7.07 -14.27
C GLY A 541 -6.28 -6.09 -15.42
N SER A 542 -6.82 -4.91 -15.11
CA SER A 542 -7.06 -3.83 -16.08
C SER A 542 -6.26 -2.60 -15.69
N TRP A 543 -5.25 -2.26 -16.48
CA TRP A 543 -4.31 -1.18 -16.19
C TRP A 543 -4.49 -0.02 -17.16
N SER A 544 -4.43 1.21 -16.64
CA SER A 544 -4.44 2.42 -17.43
C SER A 544 -3.07 3.09 -17.38
N VAL A 545 -2.49 3.43 -18.53
CA VAL A 545 -1.31 4.27 -18.64
C VAL A 545 -1.77 5.72 -18.81
N THR A 546 -1.31 6.62 -17.95
CA THR A 546 -1.76 8.02 -17.93
C THR A 546 -0.71 9.03 -18.36
N ASP A 547 0.56 8.62 -18.42
CA ASP A 547 1.69 9.45 -18.84
C ASP A 547 2.48 8.79 -19.99
N ALA A 548 3.49 9.49 -20.51
CA ALA A 548 4.38 8.94 -21.52
C ALA A 548 5.41 8.00 -20.89
N GLU A 549 5.35 6.72 -21.24
CA GLU A 549 6.24 5.67 -20.72
C GLU A 549 7.01 5.01 -21.87
N SER A 550 8.21 4.50 -21.59
CA SER A 550 9.10 3.92 -22.61
C SER A 550 9.68 2.60 -22.13
N PHE A 551 9.37 1.50 -22.83
CA PHE A 551 9.88 0.16 -22.56
C PHE A 551 10.56 -0.39 -23.81
N ALA A 552 11.82 0.01 -24.02
CA ALA A 552 12.53 -0.18 -25.27
C ALA A 552 12.77 -1.67 -25.63
N SER A 553 12.81 -2.55 -24.63
CA SER A 553 13.03 -3.99 -24.82
C SER A 553 11.73 -4.79 -24.98
N GLY A 554 10.57 -4.16 -24.77
CA GLY A 554 9.27 -4.72 -25.13
C GLY A 554 8.24 -4.67 -24.02
N ILE A 555 6.99 -4.88 -24.44
CA ILE A 555 5.82 -4.90 -23.57
C ILE A 555 5.10 -6.23 -23.79
N THR A 556 4.79 -6.96 -22.72
CA THR A 556 3.98 -8.18 -22.78
C THR A 556 2.65 -7.95 -22.07
N ILE A 557 1.54 -8.32 -22.71
CA ILE A 557 0.21 -8.37 -22.08
C ILE A 557 -0.23 -9.82 -22.06
N ASP A 558 -0.39 -10.40 -20.87
CA ASP A 558 -0.76 -11.79 -20.71
C ASP A 558 -2.25 -12.04 -20.97
N ALA A 559 -2.59 -13.29 -21.24
CA ALA A 559 -3.97 -13.70 -21.47
C ALA A 559 -4.86 -13.38 -20.26
N GLY A 560 -5.94 -12.64 -20.50
CA GLY A 560 -6.87 -12.19 -19.45
C GLY A 560 -6.50 -10.86 -18.80
N ALA A 561 -5.35 -10.26 -19.15
CA ALA A 561 -5.00 -8.90 -18.77
C ALA A 561 -5.48 -7.87 -19.81
N ARG A 562 -5.63 -6.62 -19.38
CA ARG A 562 -5.94 -5.46 -20.23
C ARG A 562 -4.99 -4.31 -19.92
N LEU A 563 -4.41 -3.71 -20.96
CA LEU A 563 -3.63 -2.47 -20.87
C LEU A 563 -4.29 -1.40 -21.75
N ALA A 564 -4.69 -0.28 -21.15
CA ALA A 564 -5.34 0.83 -21.85
C ALA A 564 -4.47 2.10 -21.80
N LEU A 565 -4.38 2.80 -22.93
CA LEU A 565 -3.76 4.13 -23.00
C LEU A 565 -4.86 5.19 -22.82
N ALA A 566 -4.77 5.97 -21.74
CA ALA A 566 -5.68 7.08 -21.45
C ALA A 566 -5.12 8.41 -21.96
N ASP A 567 -5.90 9.49 -21.86
CA ASP A 567 -5.45 10.83 -22.23
C ASP A 567 -4.14 11.21 -21.50
N GLY A 568 -3.10 11.58 -22.26
CA GLY A 568 -1.74 11.81 -21.76
C GLY A 568 -0.84 10.58 -21.79
N GLY A 569 -1.43 9.38 -21.80
CA GLY A 569 -0.76 8.09 -21.90
C GLY A 569 -0.10 7.86 -23.25
N SER A 570 1.12 7.35 -23.26
CA SER A 570 1.74 6.80 -24.49
C SER A 570 2.78 5.75 -24.16
N LEU A 571 3.03 4.83 -25.10
CA LEU A 571 4.05 3.79 -24.96
C LEU A 571 4.98 3.78 -26.18
N THR A 572 6.27 3.60 -25.92
CA THR A 572 7.24 3.20 -26.94
C THR A 572 7.81 1.81 -26.63
N GLY A 573 7.87 0.96 -27.65
CA GLY A 573 8.29 -0.45 -27.51
C GLY A 573 7.34 -1.37 -28.27
N ALA A 574 7.85 -2.52 -28.75
CA ALA A 574 7.00 -3.51 -29.41
C ALA A 574 6.07 -4.18 -28.38
N VAL A 575 4.79 -4.33 -28.72
CA VAL A 575 3.78 -4.95 -27.85
C VAL A 575 3.53 -6.39 -28.29
N THR A 576 3.73 -7.33 -27.38
CA THR A 576 3.27 -8.72 -27.50
C THR A 576 1.98 -8.87 -26.68
N ASP A 577 0.85 -8.71 -27.35
CA ASP A 577 -0.48 -8.77 -26.76
C ASP A 577 -1.08 -10.17 -26.87
N ASN A 578 -1.33 -10.81 -25.74
CA ASN A 578 -2.10 -12.04 -25.61
C ASN A 578 -3.42 -11.84 -24.83
N GLY A 579 -3.71 -10.61 -24.41
CA GLY A 579 -4.89 -10.20 -23.67
C GLY A 579 -5.69 -9.19 -24.48
N VAL A 580 -5.81 -7.97 -23.94
CA VAL A 580 -6.43 -6.85 -24.64
C VAL A 580 -5.58 -5.59 -24.51
N PHE A 581 -5.08 -5.07 -25.63
CA PHE A 581 -4.50 -3.73 -25.71
C PHE A 581 -5.53 -2.71 -26.16
N ALA A 582 -5.61 -1.54 -25.53
CA ALA A 582 -6.68 -0.59 -25.79
C ALA A 582 -6.22 0.86 -25.85
N SER A 583 -6.94 1.66 -26.63
CA SER A 583 -6.85 3.13 -26.58
C SER A 583 -8.17 3.71 -26.07
N THR A 584 -8.07 4.57 -25.07
CA THR A 584 -9.19 5.33 -24.48
C THR A 584 -9.07 6.84 -24.73
N HIS A 585 -8.16 7.24 -25.63
CA HIS A 585 -7.91 8.63 -25.97
C HIS A 585 -9.15 9.37 -26.50
N SER A 586 -9.35 10.59 -26.02
CA SER A 586 -10.36 11.53 -26.51
C SER A 586 -9.84 12.44 -27.62
N ASP A 587 -8.51 12.49 -27.81
CA ASP A 587 -7.80 13.27 -28.83
C ASP A 587 -7.27 12.42 -29.99
N VAL A 588 -6.39 12.98 -30.82
CA VAL A 588 -5.72 12.24 -31.89
C VAL A 588 -4.44 11.63 -31.34
N PHE A 589 -4.41 10.31 -31.23
CA PHE A 589 -3.27 9.54 -30.74
C PHE A 589 -2.68 8.69 -31.85
N VAL A 590 -1.35 8.70 -32.01
CA VAL A 590 -0.66 7.87 -33.01
C VAL A 590 0.20 6.84 -32.30
N PHE A 591 -0.17 5.56 -32.45
CA PHE A 591 0.63 4.45 -31.96
C PHE A 591 1.64 4.00 -33.03
N ASN A 592 2.93 4.19 -32.74
CA ASN A 592 4.04 4.03 -33.70
C ASN A 592 4.89 2.77 -33.48
N ALA A 593 4.38 1.77 -32.78
CA ALA A 593 5.06 0.50 -32.57
C ALA A 593 4.23 -0.69 -33.08
N THR A 594 4.89 -1.82 -33.28
CA THR A 594 4.22 -3.05 -33.73
C THR A 594 3.51 -3.73 -32.57
N ILE A 595 2.29 -4.19 -32.82
CA ILE A 595 1.50 -5.05 -31.94
C ILE A 595 1.52 -6.47 -32.53
N SER A 596 1.79 -7.48 -31.73
CA SER A 596 1.83 -8.89 -32.13
C SER A 596 1.14 -9.78 -31.09
N GLY A 597 0.88 -11.06 -31.40
CA GLY A 597 0.36 -12.03 -30.43
C GLY A 597 -1.07 -12.50 -30.72
N ASN A 598 -1.72 -13.07 -29.71
CA ASN A 598 -3.06 -13.67 -29.86
C ASN A 598 -4.19 -12.80 -29.29
N GLY A 599 -3.86 -11.65 -28.70
CA GLY A 599 -4.78 -10.71 -28.08
C GLY A 599 -5.54 -9.84 -29.07
N ALA A 600 -6.39 -8.99 -28.53
CA ALA A 600 -7.29 -8.11 -29.28
C ALA A 600 -6.97 -6.62 -29.03
N PHE A 601 -7.23 -5.79 -30.03
CA PHE A 601 -7.12 -4.33 -29.90
C PHE A 601 -8.48 -3.66 -29.73
N ASP A 602 -8.65 -2.81 -28.72
CA ASP A 602 -9.89 -2.05 -28.51
C ASP A 602 -9.70 -0.55 -28.74
N GLN A 603 -10.45 0.00 -29.70
CA GLN A 603 -10.69 1.44 -29.80
C GLN A 603 -11.87 1.81 -28.91
N ALA A 604 -11.58 2.31 -27.70
CA ALA A 604 -12.58 2.63 -26.68
C ALA A 604 -12.77 4.13 -26.44
N GLY A 605 -11.84 4.97 -26.90
CA GLY A 605 -11.88 6.42 -26.76
C GLY A 605 -12.74 7.12 -27.80
N THR A 606 -13.23 8.33 -27.50
CA THR A 606 -14.01 9.15 -28.44
C THR A 606 -13.16 9.83 -29.51
N GLY A 607 -11.84 9.81 -29.35
CA GLY A 607 -10.86 10.44 -30.23
C GLY A 607 -10.55 9.64 -31.49
N THR A 608 -9.36 9.87 -32.05
CA THR A 608 -8.83 9.13 -33.21
C THR A 608 -7.55 8.41 -32.82
N THR A 609 -7.55 7.08 -32.85
CA THR A 609 -6.31 6.31 -32.72
C THR A 609 -5.80 5.93 -34.10
N VAL A 610 -4.53 6.23 -34.38
CA VAL A 610 -3.85 5.88 -35.62
C VAL A 610 -2.89 4.72 -35.35
N LEU A 611 -3.14 3.57 -35.98
CA LEU A 611 -2.20 2.45 -36.02
C LEU A 611 -1.33 2.60 -37.27
N SER A 612 -0.06 2.97 -37.08
CA SER A 612 0.85 3.37 -38.17
C SER A 612 1.83 2.28 -38.63
N GLN A 613 1.84 1.14 -37.94
CA GLN A 613 2.73 0.01 -38.23
C GLN A 613 1.95 -1.19 -38.77
N SER A 614 2.68 -2.12 -39.39
CA SER A 614 2.15 -3.46 -39.72
C SER A 614 2.10 -4.29 -38.45
N ASN A 615 0.91 -4.76 -38.08
CA ASN A 615 0.65 -5.45 -36.83
C ASN A 615 0.32 -6.92 -37.10
N GLY A 616 0.71 -7.80 -36.17
CA GLY A 616 0.58 -9.26 -36.27
C GLY A 616 -0.28 -9.89 -35.18
N TYR A 617 -1.10 -9.11 -34.46
CA TYR A 617 -2.04 -9.67 -33.49
C TYR A 617 -3.23 -10.34 -34.20
N THR A 618 -3.77 -11.40 -33.59
CA THR A 618 -4.75 -12.28 -34.26
C THR A 618 -6.14 -12.28 -33.62
N GLY A 619 -6.32 -11.69 -32.43
CA GLY A 619 -7.59 -11.70 -31.69
C GLY A 619 -8.67 -10.77 -32.23
N GLY A 620 -8.33 -9.90 -33.20
CA GLY A 620 -9.27 -8.95 -33.82
C GLY A 620 -9.20 -7.55 -33.21
N THR A 621 -9.96 -6.64 -33.79
CA THR A 621 -10.02 -5.23 -33.42
C THR A 621 -11.46 -4.80 -33.18
N THR A 622 -11.78 -4.25 -32.01
CA THR A 622 -13.14 -3.81 -31.66
C THR A 622 -13.23 -2.29 -31.60
N LEU A 623 -14.24 -1.71 -32.26
CA LEU A 623 -14.53 -0.27 -32.21
C LEU A 623 -15.73 -0.04 -31.29
N HIS A 624 -15.47 0.44 -30.08
CA HIS A 624 -16.53 0.82 -29.14
C HIS A 624 -16.95 2.29 -29.33
N ALA A 625 -16.03 3.18 -29.70
CA ALA A 625 -16.29 4.60 -29.87
C ALA A 625 -15.28 5.28 -30.82
N GLY A 626 -15.58 6.51 -31.24
CA GLY A 626 -14.61 7.37 -31.92
C GLY A 626 -14.17 6.85 -33.29
N THR A 627 -12.91 7.12 -33.63
CA THR A 627 -12.30 6.76 -34.92
C THR A 627 -11.07 5.86 -34.72
N LEU A 628 -11.01 4.75 -35.44
CA LEU A 628 -9.76 4.01 -35.65
C LEU A 628 -9.23 4.29 -37.06
N GLU A 629 -7.99 4.73 -37.18
CA GLU A 629 -7.30 4.98 -38.44
C GLU A 629 -6.22 3.92 -38.70
N LEU A 630 -6.35 3.21 -39.82
CA LEU A 630 -5.38 2.24 -40.32
C LEU A 630 -4.46 2.93 -41.33
N ALA A 631 -3.22 3.20 -40.95
CA ALA A 631 -2.27 3.96 -41.76
C ALA A 631 -1.18 3.11 -42.46
N ALA A 632 -1.18 1.79 -42.24
CA ALA A 632 -0.25 0.84 -42.85
C ALA A 632 -0.93 -0.49 -43.18
N LEU A 633 -0.30 -1.29 -44.07
CA LEU A 633 -0.72 -2.66 -44.35
C LEU A 633 -0.71 -3.48 -43.06
N ASP A 634 -1.73 -4.31 -42.84
CA ASP A 634 -1.92 -5.11 -41.62
C ASP A 634 -2.05 -4.28 -40.32
N ALA A 635 -2.36 -2.99 -40.40
CA ALA A 635 -2.46 -2.14 -39.21
C ALA A 635 -3.50 -2.63 -38.19
N ALA A 636 -4.55 -3.33 -38.63
CA ALA A 636 -5.57 -3.91 -37.75
C ALA A 636 -5.26 -5.36 -37.32
N GLY A 637 -4.04 -5.86 -37.55
CA GLY A 637 -3.72 -7.28 -37.37
C GLY A 637 -4.43 -8.16 -38.40
N THR A 638 -4.58 -9.46 -38.11
CA THR A 638 -5.20 -10.43 -39.03
C THR A 638 -6.61 -10.86 -38.64
N GLY A 639 -7.11 -10.43 -37.48
CA GLY A 639 -8.46 -10.75 -37.00
C GLY A 639 -9.55 -9.89 -37.64
N ALA A 640 -10.82 -10.10 -37.27
CA ALA A 640 -11.91 -9.25 -37.74
C ALA A 640 -11.83 -7.83 -37.16
N ILE A 641 -12.43 -6.86 -37.84
CA ILE A 641 -12.67 -5.50 -37.33
C ILE A 641 -14.15 -5.39 -37.02
N THR A 642 -14.51 -5.29 -35.75
CA THR A 642 -15.90 -5.35 -35.28
C THR A 642 -16.39 -3.97 -34.82
N PHE A 643 -17.50 -3.52 -35.39
CA PHE A 643 -18.27 -2.37 -34.92
C PHE A 643 -19.23 -2.83 -33.81
N GLU A 644 -19.21 -2.13 -32.67
CA GLU A 644 -20.18 -2.31 -31.58
C GLU A 644 -21.34 -1.31 -31.70
N ASP A 645 -22.34 -1.42 -30.83
CA ASP A 645 -23.47 -0.47 -30.80
C ASP A 645 -22.99 0.98 -30.66
N GLY A 646 -23.34 1.84 -31.61
CA GLY A 646 -22.97 3.25 -31.58
C GLY A 646 -22.77 3.83 -32.97
N ALA A 647 -22.14 5.00 -33.03
CA ALA A 647 -21.64 5.55 -34.29
C ALA A 647 -20.12 5.56 -34.19
N GLN A 648 -19.45 4.63 -34.86
CA GLN A 648 -17.99 4.59 -34.94
C GLN A 648 -17.50 4.87 -36.36
N THR A 649 -16.23 5.25 -36.46
CA THR A 649 -15.58 5.46 -37.76
C THR A 649 -14.36 4.56 -37.90
N LEU A 650 -14.34 3.74 -38.95
CA LEU A 650 -13.13 3.08 -39.41
C LEU A 650 -12.55 3.88 -40.57
N LYS A 651 -11.42 4.55 -40.34
CA LYS A 651 -10.68 5.23 -41.39
C LYS A 651 -9.58 4.31 -41.91
N ILE A 652 -9.53 4.13 -43.23
CA ILE A 652 -8.58 3.25 -43.90
C ILE A 652 -7.81 4.09 -44.91
N ASP A 653 -6.53 4.31 -44.66
CA ASP A 653 -5.67 4.99 -45.60
C ASP A 653 -5.37 4.09 -46.80
N LYS A 654 -5.09 4.70 -47.95
CA LYS A 654 -4.62 3.97 -49.13
C LYS A 654 -3.42 3.04 -48.83
N ALA A 655 -2.56 3.42 -47.88
CA ALA A 655 -1.40 2.63 -47.48
C ALA A 655 -1.76 1.32 -46.74
N ALA A 656 -2.98 1.22 -46.19
CA ALA A 656 -3.50 0.02 -45.54
C ALA A 656 -4.15 -0.99 -46.51
N LEU A 657 -4.22 -0.67 -47.81
CA LEU A 657 -4.84 -1.52 -48.82
C LEU A 657 -3.78 -2.26 -49.64
N ASP A 658 -3.81 -3.60 -49.67
CA ASP A 658 -3.01 -4.40 -50.57
C ASP A 658 -3.71 -4.48 -51.94
N HIS A 659 -3.14 -3.83 -52.96
CA HIS A 659 -3.72 -3.77 -54.31
C HIS A 659 -5.21 -3.34 -54.34
N GLY A 660 -5.65 -2.54 -53.37
CA GLY A 660 -7.03 -2.07 -53.24
C GLY A 660 -7.94 -2.96 -52.38
N HIS A 661 -7.40 -3.98 -51.71
CA HIS A 661 -8.12 -4.85 -50.80
C HIS A 661 -7.69 -4.61 -49.35
N LEU A 662 -8.65 -4.65 -48.42
CA LEU A 662 -8.38 -4.81 -47.00
C LEU A 662 -8.58 -6.28 -46.63
N ASP A 663 -7.58 -6.90 -46.02
CA ASP A 663 -7.58 -8.34 -45.72
C ASP A 663 -8.51 -8.73 -44.56
N ASN A 664 -8.77 -7.80 -43.63
CA ASN A 664 -9.66 -8.04 -42.50
C ASN A 664 -11.13 -8.16 -42.95
N THR A 665 -11.87 -9.08 -42.34
CA THR A 665 -13.34 -9.06 -42.37
C THR A 665 -13.84 -7.92 -41.48
N ILE A 666 -14.77 -7.12 -41.98
CA ILE A 666 -15.46 -6.08 -41.23
C ILE A 666 -16.79 -6.64 -40.73
N GLU A 667 -16.97 -6.63 -39.42
CA GLU A 667 -18.14 -7.15 -38.72
C GLU A 667 -18.99 -6.02 -38.14
N GLY A 668 -20.31 -6.19 -38.18
CA GLY A 668 -21.25 -5.26 -37.53
C GLY A 668 -21.45 -3.89 -38.21
N PHE A 669 -20.85 -3.62 -39.37
CA PHE A 669 -20.99 -2.32 -40.06
C PHE A 669 -22.46 -2.02 -40.40
N GLY A 670 -23.03 -1.02 -39.73
CA GLY A 670 -24.44 -0.72 -39.73
C GLY A 670 -24.79 0.76 -39.94
N VAL A 671 -26.08 1.07 -39.77
CA VAL A 671 -26.57 2.45 -39.86
C VAL A 671 -26.04 3.25 -38.67
N GLY A 672 -25.37 4.37 -38.94
CA GLY A 672 -24.70 5.19 -37.92
C GLY A 672 -23.18 5.12 -38.02
N ASP A 673 -22.65 4.02 -38.56
CA ASP A 673 -21.23 3.82 -38.78
C ASP A 673 -20.73 4.50 -40.05
N THR A 674 -19.44 4.77 -40.05
CA THR A 674 -18.74 5.30 -41.23
C THR A 674 -17.48 4.49 -41.52
N ILE A 675 -17.31 4.08 -42.78
CA ILE A 675 -15.99 3.68 -43.30
C ILE A 675 -15.46 4.83 -44.13
N ASP A 676 -14.31 5.39 -43.74
CA ASP A 676 -13.64 6.48 -44.45
C ASP A 676 -12.40 5.97 -45.20
N LEU A 677 -12.50 5.83 -46.52
CA LEU A 677 -11.40 5.42 -47.37
C LEU A 677 -10.57 6.64 -47.79
N ALA A 678 -9.52 6.93 -47.05
CA ALA A 678 -8.71 8.13 -47.23
C ALA A 678 -7.70 7.98 -48.39
N GLY A 679 -7.58 9.03 -49.21
CA GLY A 679 -6.58 9.11 -50.28
C GLY A 679 -6.83 8.24 -51.53
N ILE A 680 -7.97 7.54 -51.62
CA ILE A 680 -8.32 6.73 -52.81
C ILE A 680 -8.96 7.52 -53.96
N GLY A 681 -9.33 8.79 -53.74
CA GLY A 681 -10.22 9.54 -54.63
C GLY A 681 -11.70 9.18 -54.43
N LYS A 682 -12.61 10.13 -54.67
CA LYS A 682 -14.06 9.87 -54.58
C LYS A 682 -14.48 8.76 -55.55
N ALA A 683 -14.97 7.64 -55.03
CA ALA A 683 -15.59 6.59 -55.82
C ALA A 683 -16.97 7.04 -56.33
N SER A 684 -17.35 6.57 -57.52
CA SER A 684 -18.64 6.92 -58.14
C SER A 684 -19.73 5.88 -57.89
N GLN A 685 -19.34 4.65 -57.52
CA GLN A 685 -20.27 3.54 -57.35
C GLN A 685 -19.78 2.60 -56.24
N VAL A 686 -20.74 2.02 -55.54
CA VAL A 686 -20.56 0.95 -54.55
C VAL A 686 -21.57 -0.17 -54.82
N THR A 687 -21.13 -1.42 -54.71
CA THR A 687 -21.97 -2.62 -54.85
C THR A 687 -21.59 -3.66 -53.82
N LEU A 688 -22.58 -4.38 -53.27
CA LEU A 688 -22.35 -5.53 -52.39
C LEU A 688 -22.60 -6.83 -53.17
N SER A 689 -21.63 -7.74 -53.17
CA SER A 689 -21.78 -9.06 -53.79
C SER A 689 -22.59 -10.03 -52.91
N ALA A 690 -22.98 -11.19 -53.45
CA ALA A 690 -23.62 -12.25 -52.68
C ALA A 690 -22.71 -12.89 -51.63
N ASP A 691 -21.39 -12.72 -51.76
CA ASP A 691 -20.36 -13.17 -50.82
C ASP A 691 -19.97 -12.05 -49.84
N ASN A 692 -20.80 -11.01 -49.73
CA ASN A 692 -20.62 -9.85 -48.84
C ASN A 692 -19.36 -9.02 -49.11
N VAL A 693 -18.87 -9.01 -50.35
CA VAL A 693 -17.75 -8.14 -50.74
C VAL A 693 -18.29 -6.79 -51.21
N LEU A 694 -18.00 -5.73 -50.45
CA LEU A 694 -18.29 -4.36 -50.82
C LEU A 694 -17.25 -3.86 -51.82
N THR A 695 -17.68 -3.63 -53.06
CA THR A 695 -16.82 -3.22 -54.18
C THR A 695 -17.10 -1.76 -54.55
N LEU A 696 -16.07 -0.92 -54.51
CA LEU A 696 -16.12 0.47 -54.94
C LEU A 696 -15.40 0.63 -56.27
N THR A 697 -16.03 1.35 -57.21
CA THR A 697 -15.45 1.64 -58.53
C THR A 697 -15.50 3.15 -58.86
N GLY A 698 -14.69 3.55 -59.84
CA GLY A 698 -14.57 4.95 -60.25
C GLY A 698 -13.74 5.82 -59.33
N SER A 699 -13.05 5.23 -58.35
CA SER A 699 -12.03 5.93 -57.55
C SER A 699 -10.76 6.21 -58.39
N LYS A 700 -9.90 7.12 -57.93
CA LYS A 700 -8.61 7.39 -58.58
C LYS A 700 -7.60 6.27 -58.34
N SER A 701 -7.80 5.47 -57.30
CA SER A 701 -6.92 4.35 -56.93
C SER A 701 -7.36 3.01 -57.52
N GLY A 702 -8.40 2.99 -58.37
CA GLY A 702 -8.92 1.78 -59.00
C GLY A 702 -10.10 1.18 -58.24
N THR A 703 -10.28 -0.13 -58.37
CA THR A 703 -11.32 -0.87 -57.64
C THR A 703 -10.86 -1.12 -56.21
N ILE A 704 -11.71 -0.82 -55.23
CA ILE A 704 -11.47 -1.13 -53.81
C ILE A 704 -12.45 -2.20 -53.35
N THR A 705 -12.00 -3.18 -52.57
CA THR A 705 -12.83 -4.27 -52.04
C THR A 705 -12.67 -4.45 -50.54
N LEU A 706 -13.79 -4.42 -49.81
CA LEU A 706 -13.87 -4.68 -48.38
C LEU A 706 -14.74 -5.92 -48.14
N GLN A 707 -14.25 -6.88 -47.36
CA GLN A 707 -15.04 -8.04 -46.97
C GLN A 707 -15.92 -7.67 -45.78
N LEU A 708 -17.24 -7.67 -45.95
CA LEU A 708 -18.18 -7.60 -44.84
C LEU A 708 -18.51 -9.03 -44.39
N ASP A 709 -18.95 -9.17 -43.15
CA ASP A 709 -19.34 -10.45 -42.59
C ASP A 709 -20.71 -10.96 -43.07
N SER A 710 -21.18 -12.06 -42.47
CA SER A 710 -22.49 -12.64 -42.78
C SER A 710 -23.64 -12.07 -41.95
N HIS A 711 -23.47 -10.89 -41.34
CA HIS A 711 -24.60 -10.21 -40.69
C HIS A 711 -25.77 -10.14 -41.67
N ALA A 712 -26.98 -10.12 -41.13
CA ALA A 712 -28.21 -10.12 -41.93
C ALA A 712 -28.36 -8.79 -42.69
N TYR A 713 -27.54 -8.56 -43.72
CA TYR A 713 -27.76 -7.61 -44.82
C TYR A 713 -28.91 -8.15 -45.68
N ALA A 714 -30.03 -8.47 -45.03
CA ALA A 714 -31.20 -9.07 -45.64
C ALA A 714 -31.92 -8.00 -46.46
N SER A 715 -31.58 -7.92 -47.75
CA SER A 715 -32.36 -7.26 -48.80
C SER A 715 -32.83 -5.82 -48.52
N GLY A 716 -32.02 -4.98 -47.86
CA GLY A 716 -32.44 -3.60 -47.58
C GLY A 716 -31.43 -2.64 -46.95
N LEU A 717 -30.13 -2.94 -46.91
CA LEU A 717 -29.12 -1.92 -46.61
C LEU A 717 -28.52 -1.43 -47.93
N ASN A 718 -28.66 -0.13 -48.20
CA ASN A 718 -27.98 0.55 -49.29
C ASN A 718 -26.74 1.26 -48.72
N PHE A 719 -25.73 1.52 -49.56
CA PHE A 719 -24.52 2.21 -49.15
C PHE A 719 -24.45 3.57 -49.86
N GLN A 720 -24.32 4.64 -49.09
CA GLN A 720 -24.12 5.98 -49.63
C GLN A 720 -22.64 6.31 -49.71
N LEU A 721 -22.23 6.85 -50.86
CA LEU A 721 -20.90 7.40 -51.07
C LEU A 721 -20.92 8.92 -50.96
N SER A 722 -20.08 9.45 -50.09
CA SER A 722 -19.82 10.89 -50.00
C SER A 722 -18.33 11.18 -50.10
N SER A 723 -17.98 12.44 -50.38
CA SER A 723 -16.58 12.86 -50.29
C SER A 723 -16.22 13.04 -48.83
N ASP A 724 -15.03 12.60 -48.44
CA ASP A 724 -14.44 12.85 -47.12
C ASP A 724 -13.96 14.31 -46.91
N GLY A 725 -13.95 15.13 -47.97
CA GLY A 725 -13.39 16.48 -47.98
C GLY A 725 -11.86 16.54 -48.15
N ASN A 726 -11.16 15.41 -48.10
CA ASN A 726 -9.70 15.29 -48.12
C ASN A 726 -9.17 14.43 -49.29
N GLY A 727 -10.04 14.12 -50.26
CA GLY A 727 -9.65 13.41 -51.48
C GLY A 727 -9.83 11.90 -51.41
N GLY A 728 -10.59 11.40 -50.45
CA GLY A 728 -11.07 10.03 -50.28
C GLY A 728 -12.59 9.89 -50.44
N THR A 729 -13.13 8.78 -49.92
CA THR A 729 -14.55 8.39 -50.01
C THR A 729 -15.06 7.90 -48.67
N LYS A 730 -16.16 8.48 -48.18
CA LYS A 730 -16.91 7.94 -47.04
C LYS A 730 -18.02 7.03 -47.50
N ILE A 731 -18.18 5.91 -46.80
CA ILE A 731 -19.26 4.95 -46.95
C ILE A 731 -20.08 4.97 -45.67
N THR A 732 -21.38 5.15 -45.81
CA THR A 732 -22.35 5.02 -44.71
C THR A 732 -23.43 4.05 -45.14
N ALA A 733 -23.82 3.14 -44.24
CA ALA A 733 -24.98 2.30 -44.48
C ALA A 733 -26.27 3.11 -44.27
N ILE A 734 -27.24 2.94 -45.16
CA ILE A 734 -28.57 3.53 -45.08
C ILE A 734 -29.63 2.43 -45.20
N ALA A 735 -30.70 2.55 -44.43
CA ALA A 735 -31.84 1.63 -44.55
C ALA A 735 -32.67 1.94 -45.80
N ASP A 736 -32.99 0.90 -46.57
CA ASP A 736 -33.95 0.94 -47.68
C ASP A 736 -35.36 0.68 -47.14
N ASN A 737 -36.11 1.76 -46.90
CA ASN A 737 -37.46 1.70 -46.35
C ASN A 737 -38.56 2.05 -47.36
N LEU A 738 -38.29 1.90 -48.66
CA LEU A 738 -39.30 2.06 -49.70
C LEU A 738 -40.21 0.81 -49.77
N VAL A 739 -41.51 1.01 -49.69
CA VAL A 739 -42.56 0.00 -49.87
C VAL A 739 -43.48 0.48 -51.01
N GLU A 740 -43.33 -0.10 -52.20
CA GLU A 740 -44.13 0.28 -53.37
C GLU A 740 -45.22 -0.76 -53.69
N GLY A 741 -46.38 -0.24 -54.12
CA GLY A 741 -47.45 -0.98 -54.76
C GLY A 741 -47.30 -1.05 -56.28
N ASN A 742 -48.43 -1.24 -56.96
CA ASN A 742 -48.58 -1.25 -58.42
C ASN A 742 -49.95 -0.64 -58.77
N ASP A 743 -50.33 -0.58 -60.05
CA ASP A 743 -51.58 0.04 -60.51
C ASP A 743 -52.90 -0.69 -60.09
N GLY A 744 -52.87 -1.60 -59.11
CA GLY A 744 -54.06 -2.25 -58.59
C GLY A 744 -54.11 -2.23 -57.06
N ASN A 745 -55.29 -2.44 -56.47
CA ASN A 745 -55.53 -2.35 -55.03
C ASN A 745 -54.56 -3.19 -54.18
N ASN A 746 -53.78 -2.54 -53.32
CA ASN A 746 -52.71 -3.11 -52.51
C ASN A 746 -52.90 -2.84 -51.01
N LEU A 747 -52.28 -3.68 -50.18
CA LEU A 747 -52.11 -3.45 -48.74
C LEU A 747 -50.62 -3.29 -48.47
N LEU A 748 -50.18 -2.06 -48.23
CA LEU A 748 -48.81 -1.68 -47.93
C LEU A 748 -48.67 -1.49 -46.42
N ILE A 749 -47.73 -2.19 -45.81
CA ILE A 749 -47.44 -2.08 -44.38
C ILE A 749 -45.95 -1.81 -44.23
N ALA A 750 -45.59 -0.78 -43.47
CA ALA A 750 -44.22 -0.44 -43.12
C ALA A 750 -43.52 -1.64 -42.49
N LYS A 751 -42.20 -1.75 -42.72
CA LYS A 751 -41.39 -2.83 -42.16
C LYS A 751 -41.39 -2.67 -40.62
N LEU A 752 -42.10 -3.57 -39.92
CA LEU A 752 -42.41 -3.51 -38.47
C LEU A 752 -41.20 -3.38 -37.52
N PHE A 753 -39.98 -3.56 -38.01
CA PHE A 753 -38.73 -3.46 -37.24
C PHE A 753 -37.70 -2.51 -37.87
N SER A 754 -38.12 -1.58 -38.75
CA SER A 754 -37.20 -0.58 -39.26
C SER A 754 -36.82 0.42 -38.16
N PRO A 755 -35.52 0.73 -37.97
CA PRO A 755 -35.07 1.71 -36.98
C PRO A 755 -35.28 3.17 -37.43
N VAL A 756 -35.75 3.40 -38.64
CA VAL A 756 -36.04 4.73 -39.21
C VAL A 756 -37.38 4.73 -39.97
N GLY A 757 -37.89 5.91 -40.33
CA GLY A 757 -39.15 6.07 -41.06
C GLY A 757 -39.15 5.48 -42.48
N SER A 758 -40.33 5.14 -42.99
CA SER A 758 -40.59 4.44 -44.24
C SER A 758 -41.25 5.33 -45.29
N PHE A 759 -41.04 4.99 -46.57
CA PHE A 759 -41.75 5.61 -47.70
C PHE A 759 -42.69 4.57 -48.32
N LEU A 760 -43.99 4.79 -48.20
CA LEU A 760 -45.03 3.92 -48.75
C LEU A 760 -45.65 4.60 -49.97
N ASP A 761 -45.67 3.91 -51.11
CA ASP A 761 -46.19 4.46 -52.38
C ASP A 761 -47.14 3.48 -53.07
N GLY A 762 -48.43 3.74 -53.02
CA GLY A 762 -49.48 2.86 -53.55
C GLY A 762 -49.51 2.75 -55.07
N LYS A 763 -49.11 3.83 -55.76
CA LYS A 763 -49.18 4.03 -57.22
C LYS A 763 -50.62 4.19 -57.72
N GLY A 764 -51.35 3.13 -57.99
CA GLY A 764 -52.67 3.23 -58.62
C GLY A 764 -53.62 2.14 -58.11
N GLY A 765 -54.92 2.39 -58.12
CA GLY A 765 -55.90 1.51 -57.49
C GLY A 765 -56.30 2.01 -56.10
N ASN A 766 -57.15 1.27 -55.41
CA ASN A 766 -57.60 1.65 -54.07
C ASN A 766 -56.79 0.90 -53.01
N ASP A 767 -55.86 1.59 -52.38
CA ASP A 767 -54.83 1.02 -51.53
C ASP A 767 -55.09 1.23 -50.04
N ILE A 768 -54.41 0.45 -49.21
CA ILE A 768 -54.35 0.63 -47.76
C ILE A 768 -52.87 0.75 -47.38
N LEU A 769 -52.45 1.92 -46.91
CA LEU A 769 -51.08 2.19 -46.47
C LEU A 769 -51.04 2.32 -44.95
N ILE A 770 -50.18 1.53 -44.31
CA ILE A 770 -50.01 1.49 -42.85
C ILE A 770 -48.53 1.73 -42.49
N GLY A 771 -48.23 2.90 -41.94
CA GLY A 771 -46.92 3.29 -41.40
C GLY A 771 -46.56 2.59 -40.07
N GLY A 772 -45.34 2.87 -39.60
CA GLY A 772 -44.69 2.27 -38.45
C GLY A 772 -44.63 3.18 -37.21
N GLN A 773 -43.53 3.07 -36.45
CA GLN A 773 -43.32 3.82 -35.20
C GLN A 773 -42.43 5.07 -35.38
N HIS A 774 -41.99 5.35 -36.60
CA HIS A 774 -41.06 6.44 -36.94
C HIS A 774 -41.67 7.34 -38.02
N SER A 775 -41.03 8.47 -38.31
CA SER A 775 -41.57 9.49 -39.23
C SER A 775 -41.66 8.98 -40.68
N ASP A 776 -42.85 8.59 -41.10
CA ASP A 776 -43.11 7.95 -42.39
C ASP A 776 -43.60 8.95 -43.46
N VAL A 777 -43.54 8.53 -44.73
CA VAL A 777 -44.11 9.23 -45.87
C VAL A 777 -45.07 8.29 -46.58
N LEU A 778 -46.34 8.65 -46.68
CA LEU A 778 -47.40 7.85 -47.30
C LEU A 778 -47.92 8.59 -48.54
N ASN A 779 -47.74 7.99 -49.71
CA ASN A 779 -48.31 8.45 -50.98
C ASN A 779 -49.33 7.40 -51.47
N GLY A 780 -50.61 7.76 -51.47
CA GLY A 780 -51.68 6.85 -51.94
C GLY A 780 -51.57 6.57 -53.43
N GLY A 781 -51.38 7.64 -54.22
CA GLY A 781 -51.38 7.55 -55.67
C GLY A 781 -52.78 7.76 -56.26
N GLY A 782 -53.06 7.15 -57.41
CA GLY A 782 -54.35 7.28 -58.10
C GLY A 782 -55.39 6.27 -57.59
N GLY A 783 -56.63 6.67 -57.31
CA GLY A 783 -57.66 5.79 -56.71
C GLY A 783 -58.21 6.32 -55.39
N ASN A 784 -58.82 5.45 -54.58
CA ASN A 784 -59.36 5.82 -53.27
C ASN A 784 -58.62 5.09 -52.16
N ASP A 785 -57.72 5.77 -51.48
CA ASP A 785 -56.76 5.15 -50.57
C ASP A 785 -57.12 5.34 -49.10
N LEU A 786 -56.66 4.41 -48.26
CA LEU A 786 -56.78 4.48 -46.80
C LEU A 786 -55.38 4.59 -46.18
N LEU A 787 -55.08 5.73 -45.56
CA LEU A 787 -53.75 6.08 -45.05
C LEU A 787 -53.76 6.11 -43.52
N TYR A 788 -52.91 5.28 -42.91
CA TYR A 788 -52.67 5.19 -41.47
C TYR A 788 -51.16 5.37 -41.22
N ALA A 789 -50.69 6.52 -40.75
CA ALA A 789 -49.25 6.74 -40.63
C ALA A 789 -48.62 6.14 -39.36
N GLY A 790 -49.39 5.95 -38.29
CA GLY A 790 -48.91 5.36 -37.05
C GLY A 790 -48.34 6.39 -36.08
N ALA A 791 -47.13 6.15 -35.58
CA ALA A 791 -46.45 7.06 -34.66
C ALA A 791 -45.25 7.68 -35.35
N GLY A 792 -45.06 8.98 -35.22
CA GLY A 792 -44.00 9.69 -35.92
C GLY A 792 -44.40 11.13 -36.16
N ALA A 793 -43.56 11.86 -36.90
CA ALA A 793 -43.92 13.12 -37.53
C ALA A 793 -44.08 12.83 -39.03
N ASP A 794 -45.29 12.47 -39.43
CA ASP A 794 -45.52 11.76 -40.69
C ASP A 794 -45.94 12.69 -41.84
N GLN A 795 -45.77 12.26 -43.09
CA GLN A 795 -46.21 13.03 -44.26
C GLN A 795 -47.23 12.24 -45.08
N PHE A 796 -48.43 12.80 -45.25
CA PHE A 796 -49.43 12.32 -46.19
C PHE A 796 -49.31 13.12 -47.48
N ARG A 797 -49.00 12.43 -48.57
CA ARG A 797 -48.64 13.02 -49.86
C ARG A 797 -49.75 12.82 -50.89
N PHE A 798 -50.03 13.91 -51.61
CA PHE A 798 -51.07 14.02 -52.62
C PHE A 798 -50.51 14.72 -53.85
N ASN A 799 -50.59 14.08 -55.01
CA ASN A 799 -50.08 14.61 -56.27
C ASN A 799 -51.23 14.92 -57.23
N GLY A 800 -51.26 16.17 -57.72
CA GLY A 800 -52.31 16.64 -58.64
C GLY A 800 -52.37 15.92 -60.00
N THR A 801 -51.36 15.11 -60.34
CA THR A 801 -51.29 14.33 -61.58
C THR A 801 -51.66 12.85 -61.40
N ASP A 802 -51.89 12.38 -60.17
CA ASP A 802 -52.19 10.96 -59.90
C ASP A 802 -53.54 10.52 -60.50
N GLN A 803 -54.45 11.47 -60.74
CA GLN A 803 -55.76 11.20 -61.32
C GLN A 803 -55.80 11.57 -62.82
N ALA A 804 -56.30 10.66 -63.65
CA ALA A 804 -56.55 10.94 -65.06
C ALA A 804 -57.64 12.03 -65.23
N ALA A 805 -57.54 12.85 -66.28
CA ALA A 805 -58.46 13.96 -66.53
C ALA A 805 -59.94 13.52 -66.50
N GLY A 806 -60.74 14.16 -65.63
CA GLY A 806 -62.16 13.85 -65.44
C GLY A 806 -62.47 12.73 -64.43
N GLN A 807 -61.48 12.14 -63.78
CA GLN A 807 -61.67 11.18 -62.68
C GLN A 807 -61.81 11.88 -61.32
N ARG A 808 -62.43 11.16 -60.38
CA ARG A 808 -62.62 11.59 -58.99
C ARG A 808 -62.06 10.52 -58.06
N ALA A 809 -61.21 10.93 -57.14
CA ALA A 809 -60.62 10.11 -56.10
C ALA A 809 -60.97 10.62 -54.72
N THR A 810 -61.02 9.72 -53.75
CA THR A 810 -61.25 10.05 -52.35
C THR A 810 -60.29 9.27 -51.46
N ASP A 811 -59.30 9.96 -50.95
CA ASP A 811 -58.30 9.42 -50.03
C ASP A 811 -58.68 9.75 -48.60
N THR A 812 -58.54 8.77 -47.71
CA THR A 812 -58.91 8.90 -46.30
C THR A 812 -57.67 8.80 -45.42
N VAL A 813 -57.44 9.83 -44.62
CA VAL A 813 -56.38 9.88 -43.60
C VAL A 813 -56.99 9.67 -42.23
N PHE A 814 -56.56 8.64 -41.51
CA PHE A 814 -57.18 8.23 -40.25
C PHE A 814 -56.58 8.84 -38.98
N ASP A 815 -55.29 9.17 -38.99
CA ASP A 815 -54.55 9.48 -37.75
C ASP A 815 -53.73 10.77 -37.79
N LEU A 816 -54.06 11.70 -38.70
CA LEU A 816 -53.42 13.01 -38.81
C LEU A 816 -53.37 13.75 -37.45
N ASN A 817 -52.17 14.07 -37.00
CA ASN A 817 -51.91 14.80 -35.77
C ASN A 817 -50.76 15.81 -35.92
N PHE A 818 -51.10 17.04 -36.29
CA PHE A 818 -50.14 18.15 -36.40
C PHE A 818 -49.29 18.41 -35.14
N ASN A 819 -49.75 18.03 -33.94
CA ASN A 819 -48.97 18.22 -32.70
C ASN A 819 -47.83 17.19 -32.55
N LYS A 820 -47.92 16.04 -33.22
CA LYS A 820 -46.83 15.06 -33.30
C LYS A 820 -45.83 15.38 -34.41
N GLY A 821 -46.15 16.36 -35.27
CA GLY A 821 -45.31 16.80 -36.37
C GLY A 821 -45.81 16.38 -37.74
N ASP A 822 -46.99 15.75 -37.83
CA ASP A 822 -47.54 15.30 -39.11
C ASP A 822 -47.81 16.46 -40.07
N ALA A 823 -47.81 16.16 -41.37
CA ALA A 823 -48.04 17.14 -42.42
C ALA A 823 -48.86 16.55 -43.58
N LEU A 824 -49.71 17.40 -44.16
CA LEU A 824 -50.29 17.14 -45.49
C LEU A 824 -49.40 17.82 -46.52
N VAL A 825 -49.03 17.11 -47.57
CA VAL A 825 -48.06 17.56 -48.57
C VAL A 825 -48.69 17.42 -49.95
N PHE A 826 -48.88 18.54 -50.62
CA PHE A 826 -49.45 18.66 -51.95
C PHE A 826 -48.37 19.06 -52.95
N TYR A 827 -48.33 18.42 -54.11
CA TYR A 827 -47.37 18.73 -55.17
C TYR A 827 -47.92 18.42 -56.56
N ASP A 828 -47.32 19.02 -57.59
CA ASP A 828 -47.67 18.86 -59.01
C ASP A 828 -49.12 19.19 -59.41
N TYR A 829 -49.79 20.08 -58.66
CA TYR A 829 -51.09 20.65 -59.07
C TYR A 829 -50.90 21.82 -60.05
N GLU A 830 -51.98 22.18 -60.76
CA GLU A 830 -51.99 23.33 -61.66
C GLU A 830 -51.49 24.61 -60.97
N ALA A 831 -50.67 25.39 -61.67
CA ALA A 831 -50.09 26.61 -61.13
C ALA A 831 -51.18 27.59 -60.68
N GLY A 832 -51.14 27.98 -59.40
CA GLY A 832 -52.13 28.85 -58.78
C GLY A 832 -53.09 28.15 -57.82
N THR A 833 -53.19 26.80 -57.86
CA THR A 833 -54.09 26.00 -56.99
C THR A 833 -53.88 26.29 -55.51
N PHE A 834 -52.64 26.55 -55.09
CA PHE A 834 -52.27 26.85 -53.70
C PHE A 834 -51.58 28.22 -53.54
N ALA A 835 -51.85 29.20 -54.40
CA ALA A 835 -51.25 30.53 -54.28
C ALA A 835 -51.66 31.20 -52.94
N SER A 836 -50.69 31.66 -52.14
CA SER A 836 -50.94 32.37 -50.88
C SER A 836 -50.30 33.76 -50.85
N SER A 837 -50.81 34.66 -50.01
CA SER A 837 -50.18 35.96 -49.72
C SER A 837 -49.97 36.14 -48.21
N GLY A 838 -48.76 36.55 -47.78
CA GLY A 838 -48.44 36.82 -46.36
C GLY A 838 -47.44 35.85 -45.73
N ALA A 839 -47.50 35.67 -44.40
CA ALA A 839 -46.55 34.92 -43.56
C ALA A 839 -46.44 33.40 -43.88
N HIS A 840 -47.20 32.92 -44.87
CA HIS A 840 -47.36 31.51 -45.24
C HIS A 840 -46.62 31.12 -46.53
N ALA A 841 -45.88 32.04 -47.15
CA ALA A 841 -44.99 31.74 -48.27
C ALA A 841 -43.87 30.72 -47.93
N ALA A 842 -43.59 30.49 -46.65
CA ALA A 842 -42.62 29.49 -46.18
C ALA A 842 -43.16 28.04 -46.15
N ALA A 843 -44.44 27.83 -46.44
CA ALA A 843 -45.08 26.50 -46.55
C ALA A 843 -45.07 25.94 -47.99
N VAL A 844 -44.46 26.65 -48.94
CA VAL A 844 -44.32 26.26 -50.35
C VAL A 844 -42.89 25.73 -50.56
N LEU A 845 -42.73 24.41 -50.35
CA LEU A 845 -41.61 23.48 -50.62
C LEU A 845 -40.14 23.95 -50.46
N ASP A 846 -39.42 23.33 -49.51
CA ASP A 846 -37.96 23.14 -49.52
C ASP A 846 -37.62 21.82 -50.25
N ASN A 847 -37.98 21.73 -51.53
CA ASN A 847 -37.69 20.55 -52.36
C ASN A 847 -37.28 20.90 -53.81
N GLY A 848 -37.10 22.17 -54.16
CA GLY A 848 -36.52 22.55 -55.47
C GLY A 848 -37.46 22.52 -56.68
N GLU A 849 -38.78 22.48 -56.49
CA GLU A 849 -39.80 22.63 -57.54
C GLU A 849 -40.64 23.89 -57.23
N GLY A 850 -40.86 24.75 -58.23
CA GLY A 850 -41.14 26.19 -58.08
C GLY A 850 -42.42 26.62 -57.35
N ALA A 851 -42.43 27.89 -56.92
CA ALA A 851 -43.56 28.52 -56.26
C ALA A 851 -44.85 28.45 -57.11
N GLY A 852 -45.91 27.83 -56.56
CA GLY A 852 -47.28 27.92 -57.08
C GLY A 852 -48.00 26.63 -57.46
N SER A 853 -47.35 25.46 -57.41
CA SER A 853 -47.93 24.15 -57.79
C SER A 853 -48.07 23.14 -56.63
N GLY A 854 -47.75 23.52 -55.38
CA GLY A 854 -47.81 22.64 -54.21
C GLY A 854 -47.88 23.40 -52.88
N ALA A 855 -48.14 22.68 -51.77
CA ALA A 855 -48.26 23.23 -50.41
C ALA A 855 -47.95 22.18 -49.33
N VAL A 856 -47.34 22.59 -48.21
CA VAL A 856 -47.14 21.74 -47.02
C VAL A 856 -47.90 22.31 -45.82
N VAL A 857 -48.93 21.60 -45.38
CA VAL A 857 -49.77 21.98 -44.25
C VAL A 857 -49.28 21.27 -43.00
N LYS A 858 -48.73 22.01 -42.03
CA LYS A 858 -48.24 21.48 -40.74
C LYS A 858 -49.08 21.88 -39.53
N SER A 859 -50.21 22.55 -39.75
CA SER A 859 -51.14 22.92 -38.68
C SER A 859 -52.54 23.17 -39.22
N MET A 860 -53.52 23.08 -38.34
CA MET A 860 -54.92 23.33 -38.69
C MET A 860 -55.17 24.79 -39.10
N ALA A 861 -54.44 25.75 -38.51
CA ALA A 861 -54.51 27.15 -38.91
C ALA A 861 -53.97 27.34 -40.35
N ALA A 862 -52.85 26.69 -40.68
CA ALA A 862 -52.31 26.71 -42.04
C ALA A 862 -53.28 26.07 -43.05
N LEU A 863 -54.00 25.01 -42.66
CA LEU A 863 -55.04 24.42 -43.51
C LEU A 863 -56.21 25.37 -43.76
N VAL A 864 -56.68 26.05 -42.71
CA VAL A 864 -57.74 27.06 -42.81
C VAL A 864 -57.33 28.19 -43.73
N ASP A 865 -56.10 28.68 -43.60
CA ASP A 865 -55.62 29.80 -44.42
C ASP A 865 -55.40 29.36 -45.89
N LEU A 866 -54.92 28.13 -46.13
CA LEU A 866 -54.83 27.54 -47.47
C LEU A 866 -56.20 27.51 -48.17
N VAL A 867 -57.24 27.07 -47.47
CA VAL A 867 -58.61 27.00 -47.99
C VAL A 867 -59.22 28.39 -48.22
N LYS A 868 -58.88 29.39 -47.39
CA LYS A 868 -59.35 30.78 -47.59
C LYS A 868 -58.74 31.44 -48.83
N ASP A 869 -57.48 31.15 -49.10
CA ASP A 869 -56.70 31.86 -50.11
C ASP A 869 -56.82 31.22 -51.51
N SER A 870 -57.34 30.00 -51.61
CA SER A 870 -57.56 29.29 -52.87
C SER A 870 -59.03 29.27 -53.29
N ALA A 871 -59.29 29.49 -54.59
CA ALA A 871 -60.62 29.28 -55.18
C ALA A 871 -60.85 27.82 -55.60
N ASP A 872 -59.79 27.03 -55.66
CA ASP A 872 -59.76 25.67 -56.20
C ASP A 872 -59.76 24.61 -55.08
N VAL A 873 -59.52 25.03 -53.83
CA VAL A 873 -59.55 24.18 -52.63
C VAL A 873 -60.71 24.60 -51.74
N THR A 874 -61.64 23.70 -51.47
CA THR A 874 -62.76 23.92 -50.56
C THR A 874 -62.71 22.94 -49.40
N ALA A 875 -63.25 23.32 -48.24
CA ALA A 875 -63.34 22.42 -47.09
C ALA A 875 -64.74 22.42 -46.50
N HIS A 876 -65.28 21.22 -46.27
CA HIS A 876 -66.62 21.04 -45.76
C HIS A 876 -66.72 19.84 -44.80
N ARG A 877 -67.83 19.75 -44.08
CA ARG A 877 -68.03 18.67 -43.11
C ARG A 877 -68.48 17.39 -43.80
N GLY A 878 -67.70 16.32 -43.65
CA GLY A 878 -68.09 14.96 -43.98
C GLY A 878 -68.69 14.29 -42.75
N GLY A 879 -69.99 13.98 -42.77
CA GLY A 879 -70.63 13.27 -41.66
C GLY A 879 -70.61 14.03 -40.32
N ALA A 880 -70.41 13.30 -39.22
CA ALA A 880 -70.47 13.86 -37.86
C ALA A 880 -69.13 14.47 -37.41
N ASN A 881 -67.99 13.88 -37.77
CA ASN A 881 -66.69 14.29 -37.21
C ASN A 881 -65.62 14.58 -38.27
N ASP A 882 -65.86 14.28 -39.54
CA ASP A 882 -64.80 14.26 -40.55
C ASP A 882 -64.73 15.58 -41.31
N LEU A 883 -63.51 15.97 -41.66
CA LEU A 883 -63.24 17.13 -42.50
C LEU A 883 -62.97 16.64 -43.92
N VAL A 884 -63.67 17.19 -44.90
CA VAL A 884 -63.46 16.88 -46.31
C VAL A 884 -62.83 18.09 -46.97
N ILE A 885 -61.71 17.89 -47.66
CA ILE A 885 -61.02 18.87 -48.49
C ILE A 885 -61.22 18.46 -49.94
N ASP A 886 -61.85 19.30 -50.76
CA ASP A 886 -61.95 19.07 -52.20
C ASP A 886 -61.03 20.00 -52.96
N ILE A 887 -60.24 19.44 -53.85
CA ILE A 887 -59.32 20.16 -54.73
C ILE A 887 -59.78 19.94 -56.17
N SER A 888 -60.03 21.03 -56.89
CA SER A 888 -60.54 21.01 -58.26
C SER A 888 -59.50 21.58 -59.23
N GLN A 889 -59.30 20.94 -60.38
CA GLN A 889 -58.36 21.41 -61.41
C GLN A 889 -59.09 21.80 -62.70
N SER A 890 -58.52 22.71 -63.50
CA SER A 890 -59.15 23.18 -64.74
C SER A 890 -59.21 22.10 -65.83
N ASN A 891 -58.36 21.07 -65.74
CA ASN A 891 -58.43 19.85 -66.56
C ASN A 891 -59.63 18.93 -66.22
N GLY A 892 -60.41 19.25 -65.17
CA GLY A 892 -61.61 18.51 -64.75
C GLY A 892 -61.36 17.34 -63.79
N SER A 893 -60.12 17.06 -63.37
CA SER A 893 -59.86 16.14 -62.25
C SER A 893 -60.30 16.77 -60.92
N HIS A 894 -60.78 15.92 -60.02
CA HIS A 894 -61.08 16.31 -58.64
C HIS A 894 -60.49 15.30 -57.67
N GLU A 895 -59.82 15.82 -56.64
CA GLU A 895 -59.28 15.03 -55.56
C GLU A 895 -59.94 15.44 -54.26
N THR A 896 -60.49 14.45 -53.56
CA THR A 896 -61.15 14.64 -52.28
C THR A 896 -60.31 13.98 -51.20
N ILE A 897 -59.96 14.72 -50.15
CA ILE A 897 -59.25 14.18 -48.99
C ILE A 897 -60.15 14.23 -47.78
N LEU A 898 -60.45 13.06 -47.24
CA LEU A 898 -61.23 12.89 -46.02
C LEU A 898 -60.28 12.72 -44.84
N LEU A 899 -60.30 13.67 -43.92
CA LEU A 899 -59.53 13.65 -42.69
C LEU A 899 -60.44 13.22 -41.54
N ASP A 900 -60.24 11.98 -41.06
CA ASP A 900 -61.04 11.33 -40.02
C ASP A 900 -61.00 12.12 -38.71
N HIS A 901 -62.18 12.39 -38.14
CA HIS A 901 -62.34 13.12 -36.86
C HIS A 901 -61.72 14.54 -36.77
N GLN A 902 -61.30 15.16 -37.89
CA GLN A 902 -60.62 16.47 -37.87
C GLN A 902 -61.56 17.70 -37.96
N TRP A 903 -62.88 17.54 -38.15
CA TRP A 903 -63.80 18.67 -38.35
C TRP A 903 -63.81 19.67 -37.18
N GLN A 904 -63.80 19.17 -35.93
CA GLN A 904 -63.86 20.03 -34.75
C GLN A 904 -62.61 20.89 -34.63
N ALA A 905 -61.43 20.31 -34.89
CA ALA A 905 -60.17 21.05 -34.86
C ALA A 905 -60.13 22.13 -35.95
N TYR A 906 -60.60 21.82 -37.16
CA TYR A 906 -60.70 22.79 -38.25
C TYR A 906 -61.67 23.94 -37.95
N SER A 907 -62.88 23.62 -37.47
CA SER A 907 -63.89 24.63 -37.11
C SER A 907 -63.41 25.56 -35.99
N LEU A 908 -62.59 25.07 -35.06
CA LEU A 908 -61.98 25.90 -34.02
C LEU A 908 -60.89 26.81 -34.60
N ALA A 909 -60.01 26.27 -35.44
CA ALA A 909 -58.96 27.04 -36.11
C ALA A 909 -59.51 28.11 -37.06
N SER A 910 -60.69 27.88 -37.68
CA SER A 910 -61.35 28.84 -38.55
C SER A 910 -62.13 29.94 -37.81
N GLY A 911 -62.15 29.91 -36.47
CA GLY A 911 -62.98 30.81 -35.67
C GLY A 911 -64.48 30.60 -35.87
N GLY A 912 -64.91 29.42 -36.33
CA GLY A 912 -66.30 29.10 -36.66
C GLY A 912 -66.80 29.63 -38.01
N HIS A 913 -65.91 30.20 -38.83
CA HIS A 913 -66.25 30.63 -40.19
C HIS A 913 -66.10 29.46 -41.17
N PHE A 914 -67.08 29.31 -42.07
CA PHE A 914 -67.09 28.30 -43.12
C PHE A 914 -66.85 28.99 -44.46
N PHE A 915 -65.79 28.57 -45.15
CA PHE A 915 -65.41 29.08 -46.47
C PHE A 915 -65.86 28.02 -47.48
N SER A 916 -66.79 28.40 -48.36
CA SER A 916 -67.41 27.51 -49.36
C SER A 916 -66.70 27.57 -50.69
#